data_AF-A0A524EZK4-F1
#
_entry.id   AF-A0A524EZK4-F1
#
_cell.length_a   1.000
_cell.length_b   1.000
_cell.length_c   1.000
_cell.angle_alpha   90.00
_cell.angle_beta   90.00
_cell.angle_gamma   90.00
#
_symmetry.space_group_name_H-M   'P 1'
#
loop_
_entity.id
_entity.type
_entity.pdbx_description
1 polymer ?
#
loop_
_entity_poly.entity_id
_entity_poly.type
_entity_poly.pdbx_seq_one_letter_code
_entity_poly.pdbx_strand_id
1 'polypeptide(L)'
;MKSETLWYKKFKKEFLRFLLLTILILTAYSVKNVNITPTNIPLSAEEFEPALDFQIIFNQTAYLPNTDAHITLRFTNNQSSILDSVNLTAQIPEELQLVSGDLTLEDQTIGIGSTISNSFICTIPESANSLDLVFLIDSSGSMSEELNEVKEEVLDLVDSLNLLVDTLRIGFVMFGSTKFDENPYNDARNALDFTSDGSIISDFIAQFSPSGGWEPWGDAIHYLQELSWESTARLAILITDEPCNGGIYVGTGSHDYYFGDELNQVVSQIHELGIQICTMQAYGGGSELETQLMEVAELGEGTYVKLSSSSDELIEEAIILAENAIREAGLKIIGEVQLILDSELITQTVTKWVLVDNLPPSLVGSVVPVFVNDGGGVTMKYKVLCNVFDASGVSYVTMFYRNNTGPFISTQMNKTAYNMHEFLFPALEKDVFVEYYFTAKDILNNSATTDIMNFTADYSFPTLDYGTITDLSLSTEEFMIYLINETISDEILLGIKSTGILEFKLFDIDSSLLLDNASLTSQSSFHCVVFHEDFDGYILLQNPSEFSSTARIFLQEVSSVVDLSSDNEKSFPEIIEYNVPIIYKVTNLRLDEDWIHLSVEAENEFQFLDLLCFNSGTLLDYKIFTVISVEFESTSTVYFAILPTDSRIASSFPATISIGYGYLDDEEYWGPNVAIPGYDIFMILGILAISVGVMYRKLKSKK
;
A
#
# COMPACT_ATOMS: atom_id res chain seq x y z
N MET A 1 21.99 -37.30 37.88
CA MET A 1 23.35 -36.69 37.89
C MET A 1 23.93 -36.31 36.53
N LYS A 2 23.68 -36.99 35.39
CA LYS A 2 24.11 -36.49 34.05
C LYS A 2 23.05 -35.63 33.32
N SER A 3 21.76 -35.74 33.68
CA SER A 3 20.68 -34.91 33.11
C SER A 3 20.55 -33.52 33.76
N GLU A 4 21.00 -33.37 35.01
CA GLU A 4 20.93 -32.09 35.73
C GLU A 4 21.94 -31.06 35.20
N THR A 5 23.03 -31.50 34.56
CA THR A 5 24.03 -30.61 33.95
C THR A 5 23.58 -30.01 32.62
N LEU A 6 22.66 -30.65 31.89
CA LEU A 6 22.18 -30.15 30.59
C LEU A 6 21.09 -29.09 30.79
N TRP A 7 20.16 -29.33 31.72
CA TRP A 7 19.13 -28.37 32.09
C TRP A 7 19.73 -27.10 32.71
N TYR A 8 20.73 -27.25 33.59
CA TYR A 8 21.43 -26.10 34.18
C TYR A 8 22.21 -25.28 33.15
N LYS A 9 22.81 -25.92 32.13
CA LYS A 9 23.48 -25.21 31.03
C LYS A 9 22.50 -24.46 30.12
N LYS A 10 21.36 -25.08 29.79
CA LYS A 10 20.30 -24.44 28.99
C LYS A 10 19.66 -23.28 29.74
N PHE A 11 19.35 -23.46 31.02
CA PHE A 11 18.83 -22.41 31.90
C PHE A 11 19.83 -21.26 32.08
N LYS A 12 21.12 -21.56 32.28
CA LYS A 12 22.16 -20.53 32.38
C LYS A 12 22.30 -19.72 31.10
N LYS A 13 22.16 -20.35 29.92
CA LYS A 13 22.23 -19.67 28.61
C LYS A 13 21.05 -18.71 28.42
N GLU A 14 19.82 -19.17 28.69
CA GLU A 14 18.63 -18.32 28.53
C GLU A 14 18.54 -17.22 29.59
N PHE A 15 18.95 -17.49 30.83
CA PHE A 15 19.03 -16.45 31.86
C PHE A 15 20.07 -15.37 31.53
N LEU A 16 21.19 -15.74 30.89
CA LEU A 16 22.22 -14.78 30.48
C LEU A 16 21.75 -13.91 29.31
N ARG A 17 21.04 -14.50 28.33
CA ARG A 17 20.41 -13.77 27.21
C ARG A 17 19.39 -12.75 27.70
N PHE A 18 18.54 -13.15 28.63
CA PHE A 18 17.54 -12.26 29.23
C PHE A 18 18.19 -11.13 30.04
N LEU A 19 19.25 -11.42 30.80
CA LEU A 19 20.00 -10.41 31.54
C LEU A 19 20.70 -9.41 30.60
N LEU A 20 21.26 -9.88 29.49
CA LEU A 20 21.90 -9.03 28.47
C LEU A 20 20.89 -8.12 27.79
N LEU A 21 19.71 -8.64 27.42
CA LEU A 21 18.63 -7.85 26.81
C LEU A 21 18.13 -6.76 27.76
N THR A 22 17.96 -7.11 29.03
CA THR A 22 17.55 -6.15 30.08
C THR A 22 18.59 -5.06 30.29
N ILE A 23 19.88 -5.42 30.28
CA ILE A 23 20.98 -4.45 30.37
C ILE A 23 20.99 -3.56 29.12
N LEU A 24 20.83 -4.11 27.92
CA LEU A 24 20.82 -3.35 26.66
C LEU A 24 19.69 -2.31 26.64
N ILE A 25 18.48 -2.70 27.06
CA ILE A 25 17.33 -1.81 27.16
C ILE A 25 17.59 -0.70 28.19
N LEU A 26 18.11 -1.04 29.38
CA LEU A 26 18.45 -0.05 30.40
C LEU A 26 19.61 0.88 29.98
N THR A 27 20.55 0.38 29.17
CA THR A 27 21.68 1.17 28.66
C THR A 27 21.21 2.11 27.54
N ALA A 28 20.37 1.65 26.62
CA ALA A 28 19.75 2.48 25.58
C ALA A 28 18.88 3.60 26.20
N TYR A 29 18.15 3.28 27.27
CA TYR A 29 17.35 4.24 28.02
C TYR A 29 18.22 5.27 28.79
N SER A 30 19.39 4.84 29.30
CA SER A 30 20.33 5.72 30.00
C SER A 30 21.16 6.60 29.05
N VAL A 31 21.42 6.17 27.81
CA VAL A 31 22.23 6.92 26.81
C VAL A 31 21.45 8.11 26.25
N LYS A 32 20.12 8.07 26.24
CA LYS A 32 19.29 9.23 25.83
C LYS A 32 19.34 10.41 26.82
N ASN A 33 19.88 10.22 28.04
CA ASN A 33 19.79 11.21 29.13
C ASN A 33 21.12 11.61 29.81
N VAL A 34 22.29 11.20 29.32
CA VAL A 34 23.57 11.65 29.91
C VAL A 34 24.64 11.95 28.87
N ASN A 35 25.09 13.20 28.80
CA ASN A 35 26.32 13.60 28.08
C ASN A 35 27.55 13.06 28.82
N ILE A 36 28.13 11.96 28.33
CA ILE A 36 29.42 11.45 28.81
C ILE A 36 30.39 11.33 27.63
N THR A 37 31.57 11.94 27.77
CA THR A 37 32.71 11.78 26.84
C THR A 37 33.25 10.34 26.87
N PRO A 38 33.66 9.79 25.71
CA PRO A 38 33.97 8.37 25.61
C PRO A 38 35.31 8.04 26.25
N THR A 39 35.29 7.19 27.28
CA THR A 39 36.46 6.42 27.71
C THR A 39 36.27 4.96 27.31
N ASN A 40 37.27 4.44 26.61
CA ASN A 40 37.39 3.09 26.08
C ASN A 40 36.99 2.00 27.08
N ILE A 41 35.91 1.29 26.77
CA ILE A 41 35.61 -0.02 27.33
C ILE A 41 35.70 -1.03 26.17
N PRO A 42 36.55 -2.07 26.26
CA PRO A 42 36.60 -3.12 25.26
C PRO A 42 35.41 -4.06 25.48
N LEU A 43 34.39 -3.95 24.62
CA LEU A 43 33.36 -4.98 24.49
C LEU A 43 33.96 -6.14 23.70
N SER A 44 34.05 -7.31 24.33
CA SER A 44 34.36 -8.57 23.64
C SER A 44 33.17 -8.94 22.76
N ALA A 45 33.32 -8.79 21.45
CA ALA A 45 32.36 -9.27 20.47
C ALA A 45 32.15 -10.78 20.66
N GLU A 46 30.92 -11.18 20.97
CA GLU A 46 30.47 -12.53 20.61
C GLU A 46 30.39 -12.54 19.08
N GLU A 47 31.20 -13.39 18.46
CA GLU A 47 31.29 -13.59 17.01
C GLU A 47 29.91 -13.99 16.46
N PHE A 48 29.20 -13.03 15.86
CA PHE A 48 28.20 -13.36 14.85
C PHE A 48 28.98 -14.00 13.71
N GLU A 49 28.72 -15.28 13.43
CA GLU A 49 29.21 -15.86 12.19
C GLU A 49 28.65 -15.03 11.03
N PRO A 50 29.51 -14.45 10.17
CA PRO A 50 29.03 -13.62 9.09
C PRO A 50 28.21 -14.49 8.15
N ALA A 51 26.97 -14.05 7.88
CA ALA A 51 26.13 -14.67 6.88
C ALA A 51 26.94 -14.82 5.58
N LEU A 52 26.87 -16.02 5.00
CA LEU A 52 27.49 -16.33 3.71
C LEU A 52 26.98 -15.34 2.65
N ASP A 53 27.90 -14.76 1.87
CA ASP A 53 27.58 -13.79 0.81
C ASP A 53 27.34 -14.54 -0.50
N PHE A 54 26.13 -15.07 -0.63
CA PHE A 54 25.63 -15.74 -1.81
C PHE A 54 24.53 -14.92 -2.48
N GLN A 55 24.59 -14.77 -3.80
CA GLN A 55 23.71 -13.89 -4.57
C GLN A 55 23.34 -14.50 -5.93
N ILE A 56 22.12 -14.23 -6.38
CA ILE A 56 21.68 -14.44 -7.76
C ILE A 56 21.64 -13.10 -8.47
N ILE A 57 22.36 -12.99 -9.58
CA ILE A 57 22.50 -11.76 -10.36
C ILE A 57 21.91 -12.00 -11.75
N PHE A 58 21.04 -11.09 -12.18
CA PHE A 58 20.45 -11.05 -13.51
C PHE A 58 21.11 -9.92 -14.32
N ASN A 59 21.17 -10.05 -15.65
CA ASN A 59 21.64 -8.96 -16.51
C ASN A 59 20.61 -7.83 -16.68
N GLN A 60 19.33 -8.10 -16.41
CA GLN A 60 18.22 -7.13 -16.45
C GLN A 60 17.28 -7.34 -15.26
N THR A 61 16.49 -6.31 -14.94
CA THR A 61 15.48 -6.33 -13.87
C THR A 61 14.14 -6.92 -14.33
N ALA A 62 13.90 -6.94 -15.64
CA ALA A 62 12.71 -7.52 -16.26
C ALA A 62 13.07 -8.07 -17.66
N TYR A 63 12.21 -8.92 -18.22
CA TYR A 63 12.41 -9.52 -19.55
C TYR A 63 11.10 -9.58 -20.33
N LEU A 64 11.20 -9.45 -21.66
CA LEU A 64 10.10 -9.79 -22.56
C LEU A 64 10.00 -11.32 -22.69
N PRO A 65 8.79 -11.86 -22.97
CA PRO A 65 8.63 -13.24 -23.38
C PRO A 65 9.55 -13.62 -24.55
N ASN A 66 10.02 -14.88 -24.59
CA ASN A 66 10.93 -15.41 -25.61
C ASN A 66 12.31 -14.71 -25.70
N THR A 67 12.75 -14.02 -24.65
CA THR A 67 14.11 -13.45 -24.59
C THR A 67 15.04 -14.29 -23.71
N ASP A 68 16.35 -14.13 -23.90
CA ASP A 68 17.35 -14.83 -23.12
C ASP A 68 17.73 -14.04 -21.85
N ALA A 69 17.56 -14.69 -20.69
CA ALA A 69 18.02 -14.20 -19.40
C ALA A 69 19.41 -14.76 -19.08
N HIS A 70 20.37 -13.87 -18.81
CA HIS A 70 21.70 -14.24 -18.35
C HIS A 70 21.74 -14.19 -16.83
N ILE A 71 21.87 -15.36 -16.21
CA ILE A 71 21.83 -15.54 -14.78
C ILE A 71 23.23 -15.90 -14.28
N THR A 72 23.64 -15.31 -13.16
CA THR A 72 24.91 -15.58 -12.50
C THR A 72 24.70 -15.85 -11.02
N LEU A 73 25.04 -17.05 -10.57
CA LEU A 73 25.24 -17.36 -9.16
C LEU A 73 26.60 -16.81 -8.73
N ARG A 74 26.65 -16.04 -7.65
CA ARG A 74 27.89 -15.48 -7.12
C ARG A 74 28.01 -15.83 -5.64
N PHE A 75 29.16 -16.36 -5.26
CA PHE A 75 29.50 -16.61 -3.86
C PHE A 75 30.84 -16.00 -3.51
N THR A 76 30.90 -15.23 -2.42
CA THR A 76 32.13 -14.62 -1.90
C THR A 76 32.49 -15.25 -0.55
N ASN A 77 33.72 -15.77 -0.45
CA ASN A 77 34.23 -16.29 0.81
C ASN A 77 34.63 -15.15 1.76
N ASN A 78 33.71 -14.75 2.64
CA ASN A 78 33.96 -13.79 3.71
C ASN A 78 34.50 -14.42 5.02
N GLN A 79 34.79 -15.73 5.00
CA GLN A 79 35.36 -16.42 6.15
C GLN A 79 36.86 -16.13 6.29
N SER A 80 37.38 -16.39 7.50
CA SER A 80 38.80 -16.23 7.80
C SER A 80 39.68 -17.41 7.34
N SER A 81 39.07 -18.42 6.72
CA SER A 81 39.71 -19.65 6.24
C SER A 81 39.45 -19.90 4.76
N ILE A 82 40.27 -20.75 4.15
CA ILE A 82 40.01 -21.31 2.81
C ILE A 82 38.84 -22.28 2.94
N LEU A 83 37.89 -22.20 2.01
CA LEU A 83 36.76 -23.12 1.91
C LEU A 83 37.08 -24.18 0.85
N ASP A 84 36.99 -25.44 1.23
CA ASP A 84 37.16 -26.58 0.33
C ASP A 84 35.79 -27.19 0.02
N SER A 85 35.61 -27.69 -1.21
CA SER A 85 34.38 -28.38 -1.65
C SER A 85 33.12 -27.48 -1.61
N VAL A 86 33.22 -26.28 -2.18
CA VAL A 86 32.06 -25.39 -2.37
C VAL A 86 31.33 -25.76 -3.65
N ASN A 87 30.03 -26.02 -3.52
CA ASN A 87 29.12 -26.33 -4.61
C ASN A 87 28.10 -25.19 -4.76
N LEU A 88 27.92 -24.70 -6.00
CA LEU A 88 26.82 -23.81 -6.35
C LEU A 88 25.84 -24.57 -7.24
N THR A 89 24.56 -24.52 -6.89
CA THR A 89 23.49 -25.16 -7.66
C THR A 89 22.40 -24.13 -7.94
N ALA A 90 21.86 -24.12 -9.16
CA ALA A 90 20.62 -23.43 -9.49
C ALA A 90 19.52 -24.46 -9.75
N GLN A 91 18.33 -24.19 -9.25
CA GLN A 91 17.08 -24.78 -9.67
C GLN A 91 16.31 -23.73 -10.46
N ILE A 92 15.91 -24.09 -11.67
CA ILE A 92 15.09 -23.26 -12.55
C ILE A 92 13.73 -23.95 -12.75
N PRO A 93 12.65 -23.20 -12.99
CA PRO A 93 11.33 -23.76 -13.30
C PRO A 93 11.38 -24.56 -14.62
N GLU A 94 10.48 -25.52 -14.81
CA GLU A 94 10.43 -26.34 -16.04
C GLU A 94 10.13 -25.49 -17.29
N GLU A 95 9.49 -24.34 -17.09
CA GLU A 95 9.14 -23.36 -18.10
C GLU A 95 10.37 -22.61 -18.64
N LEU A 96 11.47 -22.56 -17.88
CA LEU A 96 12.74 -22.00 -18.34
C LEU A 96 13.54 -23.02 -19.15
N GLN A 97 13.80 -22.70 -20.41
CA GLN A 97 14.67 -23.52 -21.25
C GLN A 97 16.12 -23.11 -21.05
N LEU A 98 16.92 -23.99 -20.42
CA LEU A 98 18.37 -23.80 -20.34
C LEU A 98 18.99 -23.85 -21.74
N VAL A 99 19.51 -22.71 -22.19
CA VAL A 99 20.14 -22.53 -23.51
C VAL A 99 21.63 -22.89 -23.45
N SER A 100 22.31 -22.44 -22.40
CA SER A 100 23.75 -22.68 -22.23
C SER A 100 24.22 -22.50 -20.79
N GLY A 101 25.40 -23.05 -20.49
CA GLY A 101 25.96 -23.08 -19.13
C GLY A 101 25.54 -24.33 -18.37
N ASP A 102 26.04 -24.47 -17.15
CA ASP A 102 25.73 -25.57 -16.25
C ASP A 102 24.99 -25.01 -15.03
N LEU A 103 23.93 -25.70 -14.57
CA LEU A 103 23.21 -25.30 -13.36
C LEU A 103 24.00 -25.61 -12.08
N THR A 104 25.03 -26.46 -12.18
CA THR A 104 25.88 -26.85 -11.06
C THR A 104 27.34 -26.48 -11.31
N LEU A 105 28.00 -26.02 -10.25
CA LEU A 105 29.45 -25.84 -10.18
C LEU A 105 29.94 -26.51 -8.90
N GLU A 106 30.59 -27.66 -9.04
CA GLU A 106 30.93 -28.53 -7.91
C GLU A 106 32.42 -28.46 -7.55
N ASP A 107 32.73 -28.83 -6.30
CA ASP A 107 34.07 -29.08 -5.75
C ASP A 107 35.06 -27.92 -5.94
N GLN A 108 34.61 -26.68 -5.71
CA GLN A 108 35.47 -25.50 -5.78
C GLN A 108 36.22 -25.26 -4.47
N THR A 109 37.52 -24.96 -4.57
CA THR A 109 38.32 -24.41 -3.45
C THR A 109 38.38 -22.89 -3.58
N ILE A 110 38.00 -22.17 -2.52
CA ILE A 110 37.88 -20.71 -2.53
C ILE A 110 38.78 -20.08 -1.48
N GLY A 111 39.71 -19.25 -1.93
CA GLY A 111 40.58 -18.46 -1.06
C GLY A 111 39.82 -17.40 -0.25
N ILE A 112 40.45 -16.92 0.82
CA ILE A 112 39.91 -15.86 1.68
C ILE A 112 39.64 -14.59 0.85
N GLY A 113 38.44 -14.03 0.96
CA GLY A 113 37.99 -12.85 0.21
C GLY A 113 37.87 -13.07 -1.30
N SER A 114 37.97 -14.31 -1.78
CA SER A 114 37.81 -14.64 -3.19
C SER A 114 36.34 -14.92 -3.52
N THR A 115 35.97 -14.64 -4.78
CA THR A 115 34.63 -14.85 -5.31
C THR A 115 34.67 -15.91 -6.40
N ILE A 116 33.71 -16.83 -6.38
CA ILE A 116 33.40 -17.70 -7.51
C ILE A 116 32.07 -17.30 -8.13
N SER A 117 31.88 -17.63 -9.40
CA SER A 117 30.61 -17.40 -10.07
C SER A 117 30.34 -18.51 -11.08
N ASN A 118 29.06 -18.87 -11.20
CA ASN A 118 28.57 -19.78 -12.22
C ASN A 118 27.50 -19.03 -13.04
N SER A 119 27.64 -19.02 -14.37
CA SER A 119 26.73 -18.29 -15.24
C SER A 119 26.08 -19.22 -16.26
N PHE A 120 24.79 -19.04 -16.46
CA PHE A 120 23.99 -19.79 -17.42
C PHE A 120 22.96 -18.89 -18.09
N ILE A 121 22.40 -19.35 -19.21
CA ILE A 121 21.42 -18.62 -20.00
C ILE A 121 20.15 -19.45 -20.09
N CYS A 122 19.02 -18.84 -19.77
CA CYS A 122 17.70 -19.45 -19.94
C CYS A 122 16.84 -18.59 -20.86
N THR A 123 16.02 -19.22 -21.72
CA THR A 123 15.00 -18.50 -22.50
C THR A 123 13.72 -18.38 -21.67
N ILE A 124 13.19 -17.16 -21.59
CA ILE A 124 11.90 -16.82 -20.98
C ILE A 124 10.78 -17.39 -21.86
N PRO A 125 9.79 -18.14 -21.33
CA PRO A 125 8.73 -18.74 -22.12
C PRO A 125 7.81 -17.69 -22.78
N GLU A 126 7.12 -18.09 -23.84
CA GLU A 126 6.13 -17.27 -24.57
C GLU A 126 4.87 -17.01 -23.72
N SER A 127 4.47 -17.99 -22.91
CA SER A 127 3.28 -17.95 -22.06
C SER A 127 3.69 -17.86 -20.58
N ALA A 128 4.22 -16.72 -20.17
CA ALA A 128 4.50 -16.48 -18.75
C ALA A 128 3.24 -15.97 -18.00
N ASN A 129 2.24 -15.44 -18.71
CA ASN A 129 1.19 -14.63 -18.13
C ASN A 129 -0.18 -15.31 -18.28
N SER A 130 -0.34 -16.49 -17.70
CA SER A 130 -1.66 -17.10 -17.47
C SER A 130 -1.94 -17.14 -15.98
N LEU A 131 -3.15 -16.76 -15.57
CA LEU A 131 -3.57 -16.76 -14.17
C LEU A 131 -4.81 -17.63 -14.00
N ASP A 132 -4.69 -18.60 -13.12
CA ASP A 132 -5.82 -19.23 -12.47
C ASP A 132 -6.04 -18.51 -11.14
N LEU A 133 -7.18 -17.86 -11.01
CA LEU A 133 -7.58 -17.16 -9.81
C LEU A 133 -8.82 -17.86 -9.24
N VAL A 134 -8.74 -18.34 -8.01
CA VAL A 134 -9.91 -18.88 -7.30
C VAL A 134 -10.23 -18.03 -6.08
N PHE A 135 -11.49 -17.68 -5.94
CA PHE A 135 -12.01 -17.08 -4.72
C PHE A 135 -12.60 -18.17 -3.82
N LEU A 136 -12.05 -18.31 -2.62
CA LEU A 136 -12.68 -19.06 -1.54
C LEU A 136 -13.53 -18.05 -0.76
N ILE A 137 -14.84 -18.05 -0.98
CA ILE A 137 -15.72 -17.02 -0.43
C ILE A 137 -16.60 -17.61 0.65
N ASP A 138 -16.51 -17.00 1.82
CA ASP A 138 -17.46 -17.20 2.88
C ASP A 138 -18.83 -16.65 2.48
N SER A 139 -19.84 -17.51 2.56
CA SER A 139 -21.23 -17.19 2.23
C SER A 139 -22.18 -17.42 3.41
N SER A 140 -21.62 -17.34 4.62
CA SER A 140 -22.35 -17.27 5.88
C SER A 140 -23.30 -16.06 5.93
N GLY A 141 -24.10 -15.97 7.00
CA GLY A 141 -25.05 -14.88 7.16
C GLY A 141 -24.42 -13.49 7.36
N SER A 142 -23.20 -13.42 7.91
CA SER A 142 -22.50 -12.17 8.23
C SER A 142 -21.81 -11.54 7.02
N MET A 143 -21.38 -12.36 6.05
CA MET A 143 -20.72 -11.97 4.79
C MET A 143 -21.64 -11.35 3.73
N SER A 144 -22.72 -10.69 4.16
CA SER A 144 -23.81 -10.31 3.26
C SER A 144 -23.48 -9.16 2.33
N GLU A 145 -22.62 -8.25 2.77
CA GLU A 145 -22.20 -7.05 2.03
C GLU A 145 -21.12 -7.44 1.03
N GLU A 146 -20.07 -8.16 1.48
CA GLU A 146 -19.00 -8.70 0.65
C GLU A 146 -19.50 -9.61 -0.47
N LEU A 147 -20.51 -10.45 -0.19
CA LEU A 147 -21.08 -11.32 -1.22
C LEU A 147 -21.89 -10.54 -2.27
N ASN A 148 -22.43 -9.37 -1.93
CA ASN A 148 -23.14 -8.52 -2.90
C ASN A 148 -22.16 -7.70 -3.73
N GLU A 149 -21.13 -7.14 -3.10
CA GLU A 149 -19.98 -6.51 -3.75
C GLU A 149 -19.43 -7.38 -4.89
N VAL A 150 -19.06 -8.62 -4.55
CA VAL A 150 -18.52 -9.56 -5.52
C VAL A 150 -19.52 -9.81 -6.65
N LYS A 151 -20.83 -9.79 -6.42
CA LYS A 151 -21.81 -9.95 -7.53
C LYS A 151 -21.86 -8.75 -8.47
N GLU A 152 -21.69 -7.56 -7.93
CA GLU A 152 -21.82 -6.31 -8.68
C GLU A 152 -20.56 -6.04 -9.50
N GLU A 153 -19.39 -6.33 -8.94
CA GLU A 153 -18.11 -5.89 -9.50
C GLU A 153 -17.23 -7.00 -10.08
N VAL A 154 -17.56 -8.29 -9.90
CA VAL A 154 -16.72 -9.39 -10.42
C VAL A 154 -16.45 -9.31 -11.92
N LEU A 155 -17.36 -8.73 -12.72
CA LEU A 155 -17.12 -8.56 -14.15
C LEU A 155 -16.08 -7.46 -14.44
N ASP A 156 -16.08 -6.39 -13.65
CA ASP A 156 -15.11 -5.30 -13.77
C ASP A 156 -13.73 -5.77 -13.28
N LEU A 157 -13.70 -6.61 -12.24
CA LEU A 157 -12.51 -7.35 -11.82
C LEU A 157 -11.98 -8.24 -12.95
N VAL A 158 -12.84 -9.07 -13.56
CA VAL A 158 -12.47 -9.96 -14.68
C VAL A 158 -11.89 -9.14 -15.84
N ASP A 159 -12.52 -8.03 -16.20
CA ASP A 159 -12.07 -7.16 -17.29
C ASP A 159 -10.73 -6.50 -16.95
N SER A 160 -10.55 -6.03 -15.72
CA SER A 160 -9.30 -5.44 -15.25
C SER A 160 -8.15 -6.45 -15.25
N LEU A 161 -8.39 -7.67 -14.76
CA LEU A 161 -7.39 -8.75 -14.75
C LEU A 161 -7.07 -9.26 -16.15
N ASN A 162 -8.04 -9.27 -17.08
CA ASN A 162 -7.80 -9.62 -18.49
C ASN A 162 -6.88 -8.62 -19.21
N LEU A 163 -6.69 -7.40 -18.68
CA LEU A 163 -5.68 -6.47 -19.19
C LEU A 163 -4.26 -6.84 -18.72
N LEU A 164 -4.15 -7.62 -17.64
CA LEU A 164 -2.89 -7.96 -16.97
C LEU A 164 -2.30 -9.29 -17.43
N VAL A 165 -3.12 -10.23 -17.90
CA VAL A 165 -2.70 -11.57 -18.32
C VAL A 165 -3.25 -11.96 -19.68
N ASP A 166 -2.51 -12.78 -20.42
CA ASP A 166 -2.92 -13.28 -21.74
C ASP A 166 -4.07 -14.29 -21.63
N THR A 167 -4.16 -14.99 -20.49
CA THR A 167 -5.20 -15.98 -20.23
C THR A 167 -5.58 -15.94 -18.75
N LEU A 168 -6.79 -15.48 -18.46
CA LEU A 168 -7.39 -15.51 -17.13
C LEU A 168 -8.46 -16.61 -17.08
N ARG A 169 -8.38 -17.46 -16.05
CA ARG A 169 -9.47 -18.38 -15.71
C ARG A 169 -9.81 -18.20 -14.24
N ILE A 170 -11.08 -17.98 -13.95
CA ILE A 170 -11.56 -17.73 -12.59
C ILE A 170 -12.40 -18.91 -12.11
N GLY A 171 -12.16 -19.32 -10.87
CA GLY A 171 -12.94 -20.32 -10.14
C GLY A 171 -13.50 -19.74 -8.85
N PHE A 172 -14.44 -20.47 -8.24
CA PHE A 172 -15.03 -20.11 -6.95
C PHE A 172 -15.22 -21.36 -6.10
N VAL A 173 -15.01 -21.23 -4.79
CA VAL A 173 -15.41 -22.22 -3.80
C VAL A 173 -16.15 -21.49 -2.69
N MET A 174 -17.42 -21.82 -2.54
CA MET A 174 -18.30 -21.25 -1.54
C MET A 174 -18.34 -22.16 -0.31
N PHE A 175 -18.28 -21.59 0.88
CA PHE A 175 -18.48 -22.29 2.15
C PHE A 175 -19.35 -21.43 3.08
N GLY A 176 -19.78 -21.96 4.21
CA GLY A 176 -20.60 -21.19 5.17
C GLY A 176 -22.10 -21.17 4.86
N SER A 177 -22.51 -21.41 3.61
CA SER A 177 -23.92 -21.26 3.19
C SER A 177 -24.79 -22.51 3.31
N THR A 178 -25.94 -22.38 3.97
CA THR A 178 -26.97 -23.44 3.99
C THR A 178 -27.74 -23.62 2.68
N LYS A 179 -27.49 -22.81 1.64
CA LYS A 179 -28.21 -22.90 0.36
C LYS A 179 -28.08 -24.29 -0.28
N PHE A 180 -26.86 -24.83 -0.31
CA PHE A 180 -26.57 -26.16 -0.83
C PHE A 180 -26.01 -27.04 0.30
N ASP A 181 -24.89 -26.64 0.90
CA ASP A 181 -24.33 -27.16 2.15
C ASP A 181 -23.24 -26.20 2.66
N GLU A 182 -23.01 -26.15 3.97
CA GLU A 182 -22.00 -25.26 4.56
C GLU A 182 -20.56 -25.71 4.23
N ASN A 183 -20.35 -27.00 3.94
CA ASN A 183 -19.06 -27.55 3.53
C ASN A 183 -19.03 -27.82 2.02
N PRO A 184 -17.98 -27.36 1.29
CA PRO A 184 -17.90 -27.52 -0.17
C PRO A 184 -17.85 -28.99 -0.64
N TYR A 185 -17.43 -29.94 0.20
CA TYR A 185 -17.41 -31.36 -0.16
C TYR A 185 -18.78 -32.04 -0.18
N ASN A 186 -19.77 -31.47 0.53
CA ASN A 186 -21.08 -32.10 0.65
C ASN A 186 -21.99 -31.79 -0.55
N ASP A 187 -21.71 -30.72 -1.30
CA ASP A 187 -22.43 -30.38 -2.52
C ASP A 187 -21.52 -29.73 -3.56
N ALA A 188 -21.35 -30.39 -4.70
CA ALA A 188 -20.51 -29.89 -5.80
C ALA A 188 -20.99 -28.54 -6.38
N ARG A 189 -22.23 -28.11 -6.11
CA ARG A 189 -22.73 -26.80 -6.53
C ARG A 189 -22.10 -25.65 -5.75
N ASN A 190 -21.40 -25.92 -4.65
CA ASN A 190 -20.61 -24.94 -3.91
C ASN A 190 -19.32 -24.54 -4.64
N ALA A 191 -18.90 -25.25 -5.68
CA ALA A 191 -17.70 -24.92 -6.43
C ALA A 191 -17.99 -24.66 -7.90
N LEU A 192 -17.33 -23.63 -8.45
CA LEU A 192 -17.17 -23.40 -9.87
C LEU A 192 -15.72 -23.67 -10.23
N ASP A 193 -15.51 -24.66 -11.09
CA ASP A 193 -14.20 -24.91 -11.68
C ASP A 193 -13.82 -23.80 -12.67
N PHE A 194 -12.55 -23.70 -13.03
CA PHE A 194 -12.00 -22.59 -13.79
C PHE A 194 -12.71 -22.34 -15.12
N THR A 195 -13.11 -21.08 -15.34
CA THR A 195 -13.72 -20.62 -16.60
C THR A 195 -13.25 -19.21 -16.93
N SER A 196 -13.23 -18.88 -18.22
CA SER A 196 -13.00 -17.50 -18.71
C SER A 196 -14.30 -16.83 -19.18
N ASP A 197 -15.45 -17.48 -19.00
CA ASP A 197 -16.75 -16.99 -19.43
C ASP A 197 -17.43 -16.19 -18.31
N GLY A 198 -17.40 -14.87 -18.42
CA GLY A 198 -18.03 -13.95 -17.47
C GLY A 198 -19.53 -14.22 -17.24
N SER A 199 -20.24 -14.78 -18.22
CA SER A 199 -21.65 -15.14 -18.04
C SER A 199 -21.83 -16.34 -17.10
N ILE A 200 -20.93 -17.33 -17.19
CA ILE A 200 -20.92 -18.49 -16.27
C ILE A 200 -20.56 -18.04 -14.85
N ILE A 201 -19.58 -17.13 -14.73
CA ILE A 201 -19.16 -16.56 -13.44
C ILE A 201 -20.33 -15.81 -12.79
N SER A 202 -20.96 -14.90 -13.53
CA SER A 202 -22.11 -14.13 -13.05
C SER A 202 -23.28 -15.05 -12.66
N ASP A 203 -23.61 -16.04 -13.49
CA ASP A 203 -24.67 -17.03 -13.21
C ASP A 203 -24.36 -17.88 -11.98
N PHE A 204 -23.09 -18.18 -11.70
CA PHE A 204 -22.69 -18.94 -10.51
C PHE A 204 -22.87 -18.11 -9.24
N ILE A 205 -22.27 -16.92 -9.18
CA ILE A 205 -22.28 -16.09 -7.95
C ILE A 205 -23.71 -15.63 -7.63
N ALA A 206 -24.53 -15.32 -8.64
CA ALA A 206 -25.95 -14.96 -8.49
C ALA A 206 -26.79 -16.05 -7.79
N GLN A 207 -26.30 -17.30 -7.74
CA GLN A 207 -26.97 -18.34 -6.98
C GLN A 207 -26.83 -18.10 -5.47
N PHE A 208 -25.71 -17.60 -4.96
CA PHE A 208 -25.47 -17.60 -3.53
C PHE A 208 -26.20 -16.46 -2.83
N SER A 209 -26.67 -16.75 -1.62
CA SER A 209 -27.24 -15.74 -0.73
C SER A 209 -26.70 -16.00 0.67
N PRO A 210 -26.43 -14.95 1.46
CA PRO A 210 -25.84 -15.06 2.79
C PRO A 210 -26.75 -15.91 3.67
N SER A 211 -26.25 -17.02 4.20
CA SER A 211 -27.01 -17.90 5.10
C SER A 211 -26.07 -18.85 5.83
N GLY A 212 -26.52 -19.50 6.90
CA GLY A 212 -25.67 -20.46 7.64
C GLY A 212 -24.79 -19.78 8.68
N GLY A 213 -23.84 -20.54 9.23
CA GLY A 213 -22.90 -20.07 10.24
C GLY A 213 -21.88 -21.10 10.70
N TRP A 214 -21.74 -22.22 9.98
CA TRP A 214 -20.58 -23.09 10.11
C TRP A 214 -19.66 -22.82 8.92
N GLU A 215 -18.44 -22.35 9.16
CA GLU A 215 -17.48 -21.89 8.15
C GLU A 215 -16.23 -22.80 8.14
N PRO A 216 -16.30 -23.99 7.50
CA PRO A 216 -15.18 -24.91 7.46
C PRO A 216 -14.18 -24.49 6.36
N TRP A 217 -13.67 -23.27 6.39
CA TRP A 217 -12.82 -22.76 5.30
C TRP A 217 -11.47 -23.47 5.18
N GLY A 218 -11.01 -24.18 6.22
CA GLY A 218 -9.90 -25.12 6.12
C GLY A 218 -10.19 -26.27 5.13
N ASP A 219 -11.44 -26.75 5.08
CA ASP A 219 -11.87 -27.69 4.05
C ASP A 219 -12.02 -27.02 2.68
N ALA A 220 -12.36 -25.73 2.62
CA ALA A 220 -12.38 -24.97 1.36
C ALA A 220 -10.96 -24.82 0.78
N ILE A 221 -9.96 -24.52 1.61
CA ILE A 221 -8.55 -24.58 1.22
C ILE A 221 -8.18 -25.99 0.75
N HIS A 222 -8.57 -27.04 1.50
CA HIS A 222 -8.33 -28.43 1.09
C HIS A 222 -9.01 -28.76 -0.26
N TYR A 223 -10.15 -28.15 -0.57
CA TYR A 223 -10.88 -28.32 -1.83
C TYR A 223 -10.12 -27.81 -3.05
N LEU A 224 -9.16 -26.90 -2.88
CA LEU A 224 -8.37 -26.36 -3.98
C LEU A 224 -7.68 -27.45 -4.83
N GLN A 225 -7.32 -28.59 -4.23
CA GLN A 225 -6.70 -29.71 -4.97
C GLN A 225 -7.64 -30.40 -5.96
N GLU A 226 -8.96 -30.20 -5.84
CA GLU A 226 -9.97 -30.79 -6.72
C GLU A 226 -10.23 -29.95 -7.97
N LEU A 227 -9.73 -28.70 -8.02
CA LEU A 227 -9.91 -27.78 -9.16
C LEU A 227 -8.91 -28.05 -10.28
N SER A 228 -9.30 -27.68 -11.51
CA SER A 228 -8.51 -27.96 -12.74
C SER A 228 -7.43 -26.89 -13.03
N TRP A 229 -6.46 -26.75 -12.12
CA TRP A 229 -5.34 -25.83 -12.27
C TRP A 229 -4.48 -26.16 -13.51
N GLU A 230 -4.28 -25.18 -14.40
CA GLU A 230 -3.49 -25.31 -15.63
C GLU A 230 -2.57 -24.10 -15.87
N SER A 231 -2.86 -22.94 -15.26
CA SER A 231 -2.09 -21.71 -15.46
C SER A 231 -0.75 -21.69 -14.73
N THR A 232 0.14 -20.82 -15.20
CA THR A 232 1.48 -20.55 -14.65
C THR A 232 1.40 -19.86 -13.29
N ALA A 233 0.57 -18.82 -13.19
CA ALA A 233 0.20 -18.22 -11.91
C ALA A 233 -1.03 -18.92 -11.35
N ARG A 234 -0.97 -19.33 -10.08
CA ARG A 234 -2.07 -19.99 -9.37
C ARG A 234 -2.29 -19.28 -8.06
N LEU A 235 -3.38 -18.52 -7.98
CA LEU A 235 -3.72 -17.72 -6.82
C LEU A 235 -5.05 -18.18 -6.26
N ALA A 236 -5.06 -18.46 -4.96
CA ALA A 236 -6.27 -18.57 -4.16
C ALA A 236 -6.38 -17.35 -3.24
N ILE A 237 -7.55 -16.70 -3.23
CA ILE A 237 -7.87 -15.63 -2.30
C ILE A 237 -8.97 -16.15 -1.38
N LEU A 238 -8.65 -16.34 -0.10
CA LEU A 238 -9.63 -16.65 0.95
C LEU A 238 -10.24 -15.37 1.49
N ILE A 239 -11.55 -15.29 1.53
CA ILE A 239 -12.31 -14.15 2.06
C ILE A 239 -13.27 -14.68 3.13
N THR A 240 -13.12 -14.24 4.37
CA THR A 240 -13.93 -14.67 5.53
C THR A 240 -13.84 -13.67 6.69
N ASP A 241 -14.84 -13.68 7.57
CA ASP A 241 -14.96 -12.83 8.75
C ASP A 241 -14.88 -13.59 10.09
N GLU A 242 -14.87 -14.94 10.11
CA GLU A 242 -14.64 -15.69 11.35
C GLU A 242 -13.55 -16.79 11.28
N PRO A 243 -12.98 -17.20 12.44
CA PRO A 243 -12.00 -18.28 12.49
C PRO A 243 -12.54 -19.62 11.98
N CYS A 244 -11.65 -20.47 11.44
CA CYS A 244 -12.02 -21.72 10.80
C CYS A 244 -12.84 -22.62 11.73
N ASN A 245 -14.01 -23.10 11.33
CA ASN A 245 -14.64 -24.23 12.02
C ASN A 245 -14.03 -25.56 11.59
N GLY A 246 -14.20 -26.60 12.41
CA GLY A 246 -13.82 -27.96 12.01
C GLY A 246 -14.66 -28.44 10.82
N GLY A 247 -14.05 -29.12 9.87
CA GLY A 247 -14.68 -29.73 8.70
C GLY A 247 -14.53 -31.26 8.70
N ILE A 248 -14.55 -31.82 7.50
CA ILE A 248 -14.30 -33.22 7.21
C ILE A 248 -12.79 -33.49 7.24
N TYR A 249 -11.98 -32.60 6.68
CA TYR A 249 -10.54 -32.79 6.47
C TYR A 249 -9.66 -31.98 7.44
N VAL A 250 -10.10 -30.78 7.83
CA VAL A 250 -9.41 -29.93 8.81
C VAL A 250 -10.24 -29.88 10.09
N GLY A 251 -9.69 -30.24 11.25
CA GLY A 251 -10.43 -30.12 12.51
C GLY A 251 -11.59 -31.11 12.68
N THR A 252 -11.46 -32.31 12.12
CA THR A 252 -12.50 -33.35 12.10
C THR A 252 -13.09 -33.60 13.49
N GLY A 253 -14.41 -33.43 13.61
CA GLY A 253 -15.14 -33.65 14.86
C GLY A 253 -15.13 -32.46 15.82
N SER A 254 -14.44 -31.37 15.51
CA SER A 254 -14.68 -30.06 16.12
C SER A 254 -15.92 -29.42 15.49
N HIS A 255 -16.81 -28.87 16.33
CA HIS A 255 -17.92 -28.02 15.88
C HIS A 255 -17.69 -26.56 16.30
N ASP A 256 -16.58 -26.28 16.98
CA ASP A 256 -16.14 -24.96 17.40
C ASP A 256 -14.96 -24.51 16.51
N TYR A 257 -14.54 -23.25 16.65
CA TYR A 257 -13.34 -22.72 16.01
C TYR A 257 -12.12 -23.62 16.24
N TYR A 258 -11.39 -23.86 15.16
CA TYR A 258 -10.31 -24.81 15.06
C TYR A 258 -9.00 -24.07 14.81
N PHE A 259 -8.07 -24.20 15.76
CA PHE A 259 -6.72 -23.61 15.71
C PHE A 259 -5.63 -24.71 15.80
N GLY A 260 -5.95 -25.91 15.33
CA GLY A 260 -5.01 -27.03 15.37
C GLY A 260 -4.10 -27.10 14.15
N ASP A 261 -3.02 -27.88 14.29
CA ASP A 261 -1.96 -27.99 13.29
C ASP A 261 -2.43 -28.57 11.93
N GLU A 262 -3.61 -29.20 11.84
CA GLU A 262 -4.11 -29.79 10.59
C GLU A 262 -4.39 -28.71 9.55
N LEU A 263 -4.79 -27.50 9.97
CA LEU A 263 -5.00 -26.38 9.06
C LEU A 263 -3.68 -26.00 8.38
N ASN A 264 -2.63 -25.77 9.18
CA ASN A 264 -1.29 -25.42 8.69
C ASN A 264 -0.71 -26.53 7.78
N GLN A 265 -0.99 -27.80 8.10
CA GLN A 265 -0.59 -28.93 7.27
C GLN A 265 -1.29 -28.91 5.90
N VAL A 266 -2.59 -28.60 5.86
CA VAL A 266 -3.34 -28.48 4.61
C VAL A 266 -2.83 -27.29 3.79
N VAL A 267 -2.63 -26.13 4.39
CA VAL A 267 -2.07 -24.95 3.70
C VAL A 267 -0.71 -25.29 3.07
N SER A 268 0.17 -25.94 3.83
CA SER A 268 1.49 -26.38 3.32
C SER A 268 1.35 -27.36 2.14
N GLN A 269 0.40 -28.31 2.22
CA GLN A 269 0.17 -29.27 1.14
C GLN A 269 -0.38 -28.62 -0.13
N ILE A 270 -1.27 -27.63 0.00
CA ILE A 270 -1.80 -26.89 -1.15
C ILE A 270 -0.71 -26.01 -1.75
N HIS A 271 0.12 -25.36 -0.93
CA HIS A 271 1.28 -24.60 -1.40
C HIS A 271 2.28 -25.48 -2.17
N GLU A 272 2.50 -26.73 -1.75
CA GLU A 272 3.34 -27.69 -2.48
C GLU A 272 2.82 -28.00 -3.91
N LEU A 273 1.55 -27.70 -4.21
CA LEU A 273 0.98 -27.76 -5.57
C LEU A 273 1.27 -26.50 -6.41
N GLY A 274 2.03 -25.56 -5.86
CA GLY A 274 2.38 -24.28 -6.49
C GLY A 274 1.25 -23.27 -6.46
N ILE A 275 0.31 -23.38 -5.52
CA ILE A 275 -0.83 -22.45 -5.36
C ILE A 275 -0.47 -21.47 -4.25
N GLN A 276 -0.38 -20.19 -4.59
CA GLN A 276 -0.24 -19.12 -3.62
C GLN A 276 -1.58 -18.89 -2.93
N ILE A 277 -1.58 -18.78 -1.60
CA ILE A 277 -2.81 -18.56 -0.82
C ILE A 277 -2.71 -17.20 -0.15
N CYS A 278 -3.43 -16.23 -0.69
CA CYS A 278 -3.66 -14.95 -0.05
C CYS A 278 -4.93 -15.02 0.79
N THR A 279 -4.98 -14.20 1.84
CA THR A 279 -6.12 -14.14 2.74
C THR A 279 -6.58 -12.69 2.86
N MET A 280 -7.90 -12.51 2.83
CA MET A 280 -8.57 -11.25 3.02
C MET A 280 -9.48 -11.41 4.23
N GLN A 281 -9.22 -10.61 5.25
CA GLN A 281 -10.13 -10.48 6.37
C GLN A 281 -11.26 -9.53 5.97
N ALA A 282 -12.47 -10.07 5.90
CA ALA A 282 -13.69 -9.31 5.74
C ALA A 282 -14.05 -8.55 7.02
N TYR A 283 -15.02 -7.64 6.92
CA TYR A 283 -15.40 -6.80 8.05
C TYR A 283 -15.93 -7.64 9.21
N GLY A 284 -15.64 -7.23 10.45
CA GLY A 284 -16.08 -7.95 11.66
C GLY A 284 -15.12 -9.02 12.19
N GLY A 285 -14.02 -9.30 11.48
CA GLY A 285 -13.01 -10.26 11.92
C GLY A 285 -12.27 -9.89 13.21
N GLY A 286 -12.22 -10.83 14.16
CA GLY A 286 -11.49 -10.68 15.42
C GLY A 286 -9.98 -10.92 15.31
N SER A 287 -9.22 -10.60 16.38
CA SER A 287 -7.76 -10.81 16.41
C SER A 287 -7.32 -12.28 16.27
N GLU A 288 -8.20 -13.22 16.67
CA GLU A 288 -7.97 -14.66 16.50
C GLU A 288 -8.01 -15.05 15.02
N LEU A 289 -8.95 -14.48 14.25
CA LEU A 289 -9.01 -14.64 12.79
C LEU A 289 -7.79 -14.00 12.14
N GLU A 290 -7.48 -12.75 12.49
CA GLU A 290 -6.34 -12.02 11.93
C GLU A 290 -5.04 -12.82 12.06
N THR A 291 -4.77 -13.36 13.26
CA THR A 291 -3.61 -14.21 13.48
C THR A 291 -3.65 -15.46 12.60
N GLN A 292 -4.81 -16.09 12.48
CA GLN A 292 -4.99 -17.31 11.70
C GLN A 292 -4.81 -17.05 10.19
N LEU A 293 -5.36 -15.97 9.66
CA LEU A 293 -5.25 -15.59 8.25
C LEU A 293 -3.83 -15.13 7.89
N MET A 294 -3.15 -14.41 8.79
CA MET A 294 -1.73 -14.08 8.63
C MET A 294 -0.88 -15.34 8.58
N GLU A 295 -1.11 -16.31 9.45
CA GLU A 295 -0.37 -17.58 9.45
C GLU A 295 -0.66 -18.40 8.18
N VAL A 296 -1.92 -18.46 7.74
CA VAL A 296 -2.31 -19.11 6.48
C VAL A 296 -1.63 -18.44 5.28
N ALA A 297 -1.65 -17.11 5.19
CA ALA A 297 -0.99 -16.37 4.12
C ALA A 297 0.53 -16.58 4.15
N GLU A 298 1.16 -16.50 5.32
CA GLU A 298 2.61 -16.72 5.47
C GLU A 298 3.01 -18.14 5.02
N LEU A 299 2.25 -19.16 5.43
CA LEU A 299 2.49 -20.55 5.04
C LEU A 299 2.20 -20.82 3.55
N GLY A 300 1.24 -20.11 2.97
CA GLY A 300 0.88 -20.18 1.55
C GLY A 300 1.75 -19.31 0.64
N GLU A 301 2.84 -18.73 1.16
CA GLU A 301 3.67 -17.69 0.50
C GLU A 301 2.82 -16.56 -0.12
N GLY A 302 1.65 -16.26 0.46
CA GLY A 302 0.72 -15.23 0.03
C GLY A 302 0.82 -13.94 0.86
N THR A 303 -0.11 -13.03 0.56
CA THR A 303 -0.26 -11.78 1.30
C THR A 303 -1.57 -11.82 2.08
N TYR A 304 -1.50 -11.37 3.33
CA TYR A 304 -2.66 -11.09 4.16
C TYR A 304 -3.07 -9.63 3.96
N VAL A 305 -4.35 -9.42 3.67
CA VAL A 305 -4.98 -8.11 3.55
C VAL A 305 -6.12 -8.05 4.55
N LYS A 306 -6.22 -6.90 5.23
CA LYS A 306 -7.35 -6.58 6.09
C LYS A 306 -8.14 -5.48 5.40
N LEU A 307 -9.38 -5.75 5.03
CA LEU A 307 -10.25 -4.74 4.41
C LEU A 307 -10.52 -3.63 5.44
N SER A 308 -10.30 -2.37 5.05
CA SER A 308 -10.12 -1.29 6.03
C SER A 308 -11.43 -0.78 6.63
N SER A 309 -12.55 -0.90 5.92
CA SER A 309 -13.89 -0.61 6.48
C SER A 309 -15.11 -0.95 5.60
N SER A 310 -14.96 -1.25 4.29
CA SER A 310 -16.07 -1.74 3.46
C SER A 310 -15.62 -2.86 2.53
N SER A 311 -16.60 -3.52 1.93
CA SER A 311 -16.39 -4.56 0.95
C SER A 311 -15.81 -4.04 -0.36
N ASP A 312 -15.78 -2.74 -0.60
CA ASP A 312 -15.51 -2.14 -1.93
C ASP A 312 -14.03 -2.00 -2.25
N GLU A 313 -13.20 -2.13 -1.21
CA GLU A 313 -11.77 -2.35 -1.37
C GLU A 313 -11.44 -3.80 -1.78
N LEU A 314 -12.39 -4.74 -1.68
CA LEU A 314 -12.16 -6.17 -1.96
C LEU A 314 -11.65 -6.37 -3.38
N ILE A 315 -12.23 -5.69 -4.36
CA ILE A 315 -11.88 -5.84 -5.77
C ILE A 315 -10.51 -5.21 -6.05
N GLU A 316 -10.26 -4.00 -5.56
CA GLU A 316 -8.96 -3.34 -5.73
C GLU A 316 -7.82 -4.16 -5.10
N GLU A 317 -8.03 -4.63 -3.88
CA GLU A 317 -7.06 -5.48 -3.19
C GLU A 317 -6.91 -6.83 -3.89
N ALA A 318 -7.98 -7.40 -4.45
CA ALA A 318 -7.90 -8.63 -5.23
C ALA A 318 -7.08 -8.44 -6.51
N ILE A 319 -7.19 -7.27 -7.16
CA ILE A 319 -6.35 -6.89 -8.30
C ILE A 319 -4.89 -6.76 -7.87
N ILE A 320 -4.60 -6.08 -6.75
CA ILE A 320 -3.23 -5.93 -6.23
C ILE A 320 -2.63 -7.29 -5.89
N LEU A 321 -3.40 -8.17 -5.24
CA LEU A 321 -2.99 -9.54 -4.92
C LEU A 321 -2.76 -10.35 -6.18
N ALA A 322 -3.62 -10.24 -7.19
CA ALA A 322 -3.43 -10.89 -8.47
C ALA A 322 -2.19 -10.37 -9.20
N GLU A 323 -1.96 -9.05 -9.22
CA GLU A 323 -0.74 -8.44 -9.78
C GLU A 323 0.51 -8.96 -9.08
N ASN A 324 0.50 -8.99 -7.75
CA ASN A 324 1.61 -9.52 -6.96
C ASN A 324 1.82 -11.00 -7.25
N ALA A 325 0.75 -11.80 -7.31
CA ALA A 325 0.82 -13.21 -7.65
C ALA A 325 1.27 -13.45 -9.09
N ILE A 326 0.98 -12.55 -10.04
CA ILE A 326 1.52 -12.62 -11.40
C ILE A 326 3.01 -12.27 -11.40
N ARG A 327 3.42 -11.23 -10.64
CA ARG A 327 4.83 -10.84 -10.47
C ARG A 327 5.65 -11.94 -9.79
N GLU A 328 5.06 -12.58 -8.79
CA GLU A 328 5.59 -13.73 -8.05
C GLU A 328 5.36 -15.05 -8.77
N ALA A 329 4.48 -15.15 -9.75
CA ALA A 329 4.50 -16.24 -10.72
C ALA A 329 5.52 -16.00 -11.83
N GLY A 330 6.21 -14.87 -11.78
CA GLY A 330 7.47 -14.66 -12.47
C GLY A 330 8.42 -15.83 -12.22
N LEU A 331 9.40 -16.02 -13.10
CA LEU A 331 10.19 -17.24 -13.07
C LEU A 331 11.07 -17.28 -11.81
N LYS A 332 10.75 -18.17 -10.86
CA LYS A 332 11.49 -18.36 -9.61
C LYS A 332 12.82 -19.04 -9.89
N ILE A 333 13.93 -18.39 -9.59
CA ILE A 333 15.24 -19.05 -9.59
C ILE A 333 15.69 -19.24 -8.16
N ILE A 334 15.94 -20.49 -7.79
CA ILE A 334 16.46 -20.86 -6.48
C ILE A 334 17.94 -21.21 -6.67
N GLY A 335 18.80 -20.44 -6.03
CA GLY A 335 20.22 -20.72 -5.92
C GLY A 335 20.47 -21.40 -4.58
N GLU A 336 21.37 -22.37 -4.58
CA GLU A 336 21.84 -23.04 -3.39
C GLU A 336 23.37 -23.04 -3.37
N VAL A 337 23.97 -22.73 -2.22
CA VAL A 337 25.38 -22.97 -1.95
C VAL A 337 25.52 -24.01 -0.85
N GLN A 338 26.29 -25.06 -1.13
CA GLN A 338 26.70 -26.07 -0.14
C GLN A 338 28.21 -25.98 0.06
N LEU A 339 28.67 -26.02 1.30
CA LEU A 339 30.09 -26.03 1.63
C LEU A 339 30.38 -26.80 2.91
N ILE A 340 31.62 -27.26 3.07
CA ILE A 340 32.08 -27.91 4.30
C ILE A 340 32.92 -26.92 5.10
N LEU A 341 32.45 -26.56 6.29
CA LEU A 341 33.19 -25.74 7.25
C LEU A 341 33.38 -26.54 8.53
N ASP A 342 34.63 -26.70 8.99
CA ASP A 342 34.97 -27.45 10.20
C ASP A 342 34.37 -28.88 10.27
N SER A 343 34.26 -29.54 9.11
CA SER A 343 33.65 -30.87 8.91
C SER A 343 32.12 -30.91 9.05
N GLU A 344 31.45 -29.76 9.10
CA GLU A 344 30.00 -29.64 9.02
C GLU A 344 29.57 -29.16 7.64
N LEU A 345 28.50 -29.74 7.10
CA LEU A 345 27.89 -29.29 5.85
C LEU A 345 26.99 -28.09 6.16
N ILE A 346 27.28 -26.96 5.53
CA ILE A 346 26.47 -25.75 5.58
C ILE A 346 25.78 -25.59 4.23
N THR A 347 24.49 -25.31 4.27
CA THR A 347 23.67 -25.02 3.09
C THR A 347 22.99 -23.67 3.27
N GLN A 348 23.12 -22.80 2.27
CA GLN A 348 22.37 -21.55 2.19
C GLN A 348 21.64 -21.49 0.86
N THR A 349 20.38 -21.08 0.93
CA THR A 349 19.50 -20.93 -0.22
C THR A 349 19.17 -19.46 -0.41
N VAL A 350 19.19 -18.99 -1.66
CA VAL A 350 18.76 -17.65 -2.05
C VAL A 350 17.75 -17.80 -3.16
N THR A 351 16.62 -17.12 -3.04
CA THR A 351 15.56 -17.10 -4.05
C THR A 351 15.57 -15.75 -4.74
N LYS A 352 15.35 -15.74 -6.06
CA LYS A 352 15.14 -14.49 -6.78
C LYS A 352 14.15 -14.65 -7.92
N TRP A 353 13.23 -13.69 -7.99
CA TRP A 353 12.19 -13.60 -9.00
C TRP A 353 12.65 -12.87 -10.26
N VAL A 354 12.11 -13.31 -11.40
CA VAL A 354 12.30 -12.66 -12.69
C VAL A 354 10.97 -12.07 -13.12
N LEU A 355 10.91 -10.74 -13.23
CA LEU A 355 9.75 -10.08 -13.80
C LEU A 355 9.70 -10.34 -15.31
N VAL A 356 8.58 -10.87 -15.77
CA VAL A 356 8.25 -10.98 -17.20
C VAL A 356 7.12 -10.00 -17.47
N ASP A 357 7.35 -9.06 -18.38
CA ASP A 357 6.39 -7.99 -18.66
C ASP A 357 6.31 -7.76 -20.18
N ASN A 358 5.11 -7.85 -20.73
CA ASN A 358 4.80 -7.61 -22.14
C ASN A 358 3.77 -6.48 -22.32
N LEU A 359 3.38 -5.81 -21.24
CA LEU A 359 2.32 -4.80 -21.25
C LEU A 359 2.91 -3.41 -21.46
N PRO A 360 2.21 -2.52 -22.19
CA PRO A 360 2.63 -1.14 -22.34
C PRO A 360 2.27 -0.29 -21.10
N PRO A 361 2.98 0.83 -20.86
CA PRO A 361 2.67 1.75 -19.76
C PRO A 361 1.25 2.34 -19.80
N SER A 362 0.66 2.68 -18.66
CA SER A 362 -0.57 3.48 -18.56
C SER A 362 -0.27 4.99 -18.47
N LEU A 363 -1.11 5.86 -19.05
CA LEU A 363 -0.85 7.30 -19.25
C LEU A 363 -2.05 8.20 -18.92
N VAL A 364 -1.84 9.24 -18.10
CA VAL A 364 -2.81 10.31 -17.79
C VAL A 364 -2.11 11.67 -17.85
N GLY A 365 -2.68 12.71 -18.47
CA GLY A 365 -2.01 14.03 -18.50
C GLY A 365 -2.91 15.25 -18.39
N SER A 366 -2.29 16.38 -18.01
CA SER A 366 -2.95 17.65 -17.68
C SER A 366 -2.08 18.87 -18.06
N VAL A 367 -2.66 20.08 -18.04
CA VAL A 367 -1.99 21.35 -18.38
C VAL A 367 -2.32 22.43 -17.36
N VAL A 368 -1.30 23.20 -16.93
CA VAL A 368 -1.43 24.30 -15.97
C VAL A 368 -0.58 25.51 -16.38
N PRO A 369 -1.10 26.76 -16.32
CA PRO A 369 -0.29 27.96 -16.56
C PRO A 369 0.59 28.30 -15.35
N VAL A 370 1.85 28.67 -15.57
CA VAL A 370 2.84 29.02 -14.54
C VAL A 370 3.54 30.34 -14.88
N PHE A 371 3.92 31.11 -13.87
CA PHE A 371 4.74 32.31 -14.01
C PHE A 371 6.18 32.00 -13.61
N VAL A 372 7.13 32.42 -14.44
CA VAL A 372 8.55 32.16 -14.23
C VAL A 372 9.29 33.48 -14.23
N ASN A 373 10.15 33.67 -13.22
CA ASN A 373 11.09 34.78 -13.21
C ASN A 373 12.35 34.39 -13.98
N ASP A 374 12.55 34.96 -15.17
CA ASP A 374 13.68 34.62 -16.06
C ASP A 374 14.85 35.61 -15.97
N GLY A 375 14.87 36.44 -14.91
CA GLY A 375 15.86 37.50 -14.72
C GLY A 375 15.65 38.73 -15.61
N GLY A 376 14.77 38.66 -16.62
CA GLY A 376 14.29 39.79 -17.42
C GLY A 376 12.93 40.33 -16.95
N GLY A 377 12.22 39.55 -16.14
CA GLY A 377 10.92 39.89 -15.58
C GLY A 377 10.13 38.62 -15.26
N VAL A 378 8.85 38.81 -15.02
CA VAL A 378 7.89 37.72 -14.80
C VAL A 378 7.22 37.42 -16.13
N THR A 379 7.30 36.18 -16.59
CA THR A 379 6.68 35.75 -17.84
C THR A 379 5.73 34.57 -17.59
N MET A 380 4.50 34.65 -18.10
CA MET A 380 3.54 33.54 -18.07
C MET A 380 3.91 32.48 -19.12
N LYS A 381 3.83 31.21 -18.71
CA LYS A 381 4.15 30.01 -19.50
C LYS A 381 3.10 28.93 -19.20
N TYR A 382 3.17 27.83 -19.92
CA TYR A 382 2.31 26.66 -19.70
C TYR A 382 3.17 25.45 -19.35
N LYS A 383 2.77 24.72 -18.31
CA LYS A 383 3.38 23.46 -17.89
C LYS A 383 2.42 22.32 -18.21
N VAL A 384 2.91 21.27 -18.85
CA VAL A 384 2.19 20.03 -19.14
C VAL A 384 2.69 18.96 -18.18
N LEU A 385 1.78 18.20 -17.59
CA LEU A 385 2.07 17.09 -16.69
C LEU A 385 1.56 15.77 -17.31
N CYS A 386 2.28 14.68 -17.08
CA CYS A 386 1.89 13.33 -17.49
C CYS A 386 2.27 12.34 -16.37
N ASN A 387 1.29 11.64 -15.81
CA ASN A 387 1.50 10.54 -14.88
C ASN A 387 1.58 9.22 -15.64
N VAL A 388 2.59 8.38 -15.35
CA VAL A 388 2.88 7.17 -16.13
C VAL A 388 3.14 5.96 -15.24
N PHE A 389 2.33 4.91 -15.37
CA PHE A 389 2.43 3.69 -14.54
C PHE A 389 2.89 2.50 -15.37
N ASP A 390 3.83 1.72 -14.84
CA ASP A 390 4.36 0.52 -15.50
C ASP A 390 5.07 -0.39 -14.47
N ALA A 391 4.88 -1.71 -14.56
CA ALA A 391 5.45 -2.68 -13.62
C ALA A 391 6.96 -2.90 -13.82
N SER A 392 7.43 -2.97 -15.07
CA SER A 392 8.85 -3.00 -15.38
C SER A 392 9.53 -1.63 -15.16
N GLY A 393 8.73 -0.57 -15.16
CA GLY A 393 9.13 0.80 -14.89
C GLY A 393 9.35 1.60 -16.18
N VAL A 394 9.21 2.92 -16.07
CA VAL A 394 9.18 3.81 -17.24
C VAL A 394 10.60 4.25 -17.64
N SER A 395 10.96 4.00 -18.89
CA SER A 395 12.25 4.42 -19.47
C SER A 395 12.22 5.91 -19.86
N TYR A 396 11.23 6.34 -20.65
CA TYR A 396 11.03 7.74 -20.98
C TYR A 396 9.61 8.05 -21.44
N VAL A 397 9.24 9.32 -21.27
CA VAL A 397 7.98 9.89 -21.76
C VAL A 397 8.31 11.00 -22.75
N THR A 398 7.66 10.94 -23.91
CA THR A 398 7.78 11.92 -24.98
C THR A 398 6.44 12.61 -25.17
N MET A 399 6.44 13.93 -25.11
CA MET A 399 5.30 14.74 -25.49
C MET A 399 5.45 15.17 -26.95
N PHE A 400 4.38 15.03 -27.72
CA PHE A 400 4.25 15.59 -29.06
C PHE A 400 3.29 16.75 -28.98
N TYR A 401 3.66 17.91 -29.51
CA TYR A 401 2.78 19.07 -29.53
C TYR A 401 2.92 19.89 -30.82
N ARG A 402 1.92 20.71 -31.13
CA ARG A 402 1.99 21.70 -32.20
C ARG A 402 1.23 22.97 -31.82
N ASN A 403 1.71 24.10 -32.34
CA ASN A 403 1.04 25.38 -32.17
C ASN A 403 0.23 25.68 -33.43
N ASN A 404 -1.05 25.92 -33.27
CA ASN A 404 -2.05 26.12 -34.31
C ASN A 404 -2.02 24.97 -35.33
N THR A 405 -2.04 25.31 -36.62
CA THR A 405 -1.94 24.35 -37.71
C THR A 405 -0.48 24.13 -38.10
N GLY A 406 0.18 23.15 -37.48
CA GLY A 406 1.56 22.78 -37.77
C GLY A 406 1.81 21.27 -37.73
N PRO A 407 3.03 20.80 -38.10
CA PRO A 407 3.45 19.46 -37.76
C PRO A 407 3.67 19.35 -36.23
N PHE A 408 3.43 18.15 -35.67
CA PHE A 408 3.82 17.86 -34.30
C PHE A 408 5.34 17.88 -34.16
N ILE A 409 5.81 18.55 -33.13
CA ILE A 409 7.19 18.51 -32.64
C ILE A 409 7.23 17.70 -31.34
N SER A 410 8.29 16.93 -31.16
CA SER A 410 8.44 16.03 -30.01
C SER A 410 9.48 16.56 -29.03
N THR A 411 9.23 16.37 -27.74
CA THR A 411 10.17 16.68 -26.66
C THR A 411 10.10 15.59 -25.60
N GLN A 412 11.25 15.20 -25.04
CA GLN A 412 11.28 14.33 -23.88
C GLN A 412 10.86 15.13 -22.64
N MET A 413 9.97 14.57 -21.82
CA MET A 413 9.50 15.20 -20.59
C MET A 413 10.47 14.90 -19.44
N ASN A 414 10.62 15.85 -18.52
CA ASN A 414 11.48 15.69 -17.35
C ASN A 414 10.75 14.87 -16.29
N LYS A 415 11.36 13.79 -15.80
CA LYS A 415 10.82 13.02 -14.67
C LYS A 415 10.97 13.84 -13.38
N THR A 416 9.89 13.96 -12.61
CA THR A 416 9.89 14.61 -11.29
C THR A 416 9.78 13.55 -10.19
N ALA A 417 8.72 13.56 -9.38
CA ALA A 417 8.47 12.59 -8.29
C ALA A 417 7.28 11.68 -8.63
N TYR A 418 7.20 10.51 -7.97
CA TYR A 418 6.03 9.60 -8.03
C TYR A 418 5.46 9.39 -9.44
N ASN A 419 6.30 8.96 -10.38
CA ASN A 419 5.91 8.65 -11.77
C ASN A 419 5.37 9.83 -12.61
N MET A 420 5.48 11.06 -12.10
CA MET A 420 5.10 12.26 -12.83
C MET A 420 6.22 12.75 -13.75
N HIS A 421 5.83 13.19 -14.94
CA HIS A 421 6.68 13.80 -15.94
C HIS A 421 6.14 15.18 -16.32
N GLU A 422 7.03 16.17 -16.49
CA GLU A 422 6.64 17.54 -16.82
C GLU A 422 7.34 18.10 -18.06
N PHE A 423 6.67 19.05 -18.73
CA PHE A 423 7.25 19.88 -19.77
C PHE A 423 6.79 21.33 -19.64
N LEU A 424 7.73 22.28 -19.60
CA LEU A 424 7.46 23.71 -19.56
C LEU A 424 7.58 24.32 -20.96
N PHE A 425 6.47 24.83 -21.49
CA PHE A 425 6.46 25.55 -22.76
C PHE A 425 7.31 26.84 -22.70
N PRO A 426 7.96 27.20 -23.82
CA PRO A 426 8.39 28.59 -24.03
C PRO A 426 7.19 29.55 -23.89
N ALA A 427 7.46 30.84 -23.67
CA ALA A 427 6.40 31.85 -23.66
C ALA A 427 5.60 31.76 -24.98
N LEU A 428 4.33 31.38 -24.88
CA LEU A 428 3.40 31.29 -26.00
C LEU A 428 2.73 32.64 -26.17
N GLU A 429 2.48 33.09 -27.41
CA GLU A 429 1.67 34.29 -27.68
C GLU A 429 0.20 34.07 -27.29
N LYS A 430 -0.54 35.15 -26.99
CA LYS A 430 -1.98 35.08 -26.73
C LYS A 430 -2.71 34.44 -27.92
N ASP A 431 -3.74 33.66 -27.62
CA ASP A 431 -4.63 32.98 -28.57
C ASP A 431 -3.94 31.88 -29.41
N VAL A 432 -2.72 31.47 -29.05
CA VAL A 432 -2.07 30.30 -29.65
C VAL A 432 -2.80 29.04 -29.19
N PHE A 433 -3.41 28.33 -30.13
CA PHE A 433 -4.00 27.01 -29.91
C PHE A 433 -2.89 25.96 -29.88
N VAL A 434 -2.88 25.06 -28.91
CA VAL A 434 -1.89 23.98 -28.79
C VAL A 434 -2.61 22.65 -28.76
N GLU A 435 -2.20 21.73 -29.63
CA GLU A 435 -2.60 20.31 -29.58
C GLU A 435 -1.40 19.49 -29.11
N TYR A 436 -1.64 18.51 -28.25
CA TYR A 436 -0.59 17.65 -27.71
C TYR A 436 -1.07 16.22 -27.40
N TYR A 437 -0.14 15.26 -27.36
CA TYR A 437 -0.36 13.89 -26.88
C TYR A 437 0.94 13.32 -26.32
N PHE A 438 0.86 12.23 -25.56
CA PHE A 438 2.02 11.59 -24.96
C PHE A 438 2.29 10.22 -25.58
N THR A 439 3.56 9.84 -25.58
CA THR A 439 3.98 8.45 -25.78
C THR A 439 4.96 8.08 -24.66
N ALA A 440 4.79 6.93 -24.03
CA ALA A 440 5.78 6.42 -23.10
C ALA A 440 6.35 5.10 -23.58
N LYS A 441 7.56 4.81 -23.12
CA LYS A 441 8.14 3.48 -23.18
C LYS A 441 8.61 3.03 -21.81
N ASP A 442 8.39 1.76 -21.52
CA ASP A 442 8.97 1.10 -20.36
C ASP A 442 10.45 0.71 -20.61
N ILE A 443 11.08 0.04 -19.64
CA ILE A 443 12.46 -0.46 -19.77
C ILE A 443 12.61 -1.61 -20.77
N LEU A 444 11.50 -2.27 -21.15
CA LEU A 444 11.45 -3.38 -22.10
C LEU A 444 11.14 -2.94 -23.54
N ASN A 445 10.85 -1.66 -23.75
CA ASN A 445 10.38 -1.02 -24.98
C ASN A 445 8.93 -1.30 -25.37
N ASN A 446 8.08 -1.79 -24.45
CA ASN A 446 6.62 -1.69 -24.63
C ASN A 446 6.23 -0.22 -24.65
N SER A 447 5.17 0.14 -25.37
CA SER A 447 4.82 1.54 -25.59
C SER A 447 3.33 1.80 -25.61
N ALA A 448 2.92 2.89 -24.95
CA ALA A 448 1.57 3.42 -25.01
C ALA A 448 1.54 4.83 -25.60
N THR A 449 0.37 5.24 -26.07
CA THR A 449 0.11 6.56 -26.65
C THR A 449 -1.27 7.03 -26.25
N THR A 450 -1.40 8.28 -25.78
CA THR A 450 -2.71 8.88 -25.45
C THR A 450 -3.42 9.39 -26.71
N ASP A 451 -4.71 9.69 -26.56
CA ASP A 451 -5.42 10.53 -27.51
C ASP A 451 -4.86 11.97 -27.55
N ILE A 452 -5.24 12.72 -28.61
CA ILE A 452 -4.85 14.12 -28.79
C ILE A 452 -5.69 15.02 -27.89
N MET A 453 -5.02 15.74 -27.01
CA MET A 453 -5.55 16.80 -26.13
C MET A 453 -5.23 18.19 -26.70
N ASN A 454 -5.85 19.24 -26.16
CA ASN A 454 -5.60 20.61 -26.60
C ASN A 454 -5.88 21.67 -25.51
N PHE A 455 -5.25 22.85 -25.66
CA PHE A 455 -5.55 24.07 -24.90
C PHE A 455 -5.29 25.32 -25.76
N THR A 456 -5.79 26.50 -25.33
CA THR A 456 -5.45 27.79 -25.96
C THR A 456 -4.70 28.66 -24.96
N ALA A 457 -3.59 29.26 -25.38
CA ALA A 457 -2.82 30.17 -24.55
C ALA A 457 -3.61 31.48 -24.32
N ASP A 458 -4.10 31.67 -23.10
CA ASP A 458 -4.70 32.92 -22.64
C ASP A 458 -3.86 33.50 -21.50
N TYR A 459 -3.54 34.79 -21.62
CA TYR A 459 -2.82 35.52 -20.57
C TYR A 459 -3.74 36.06 -19.48
N SER A 460 -5.02 35.70 -19.51
CA SER A 460 -5.82 35.74 -18.30
C SER A 460 -5.18 34.83 -17.26
N PHE A 461 -5.08 35.32 -16.02
CA PHE A 461 -4.79 34.43 -14.91
C PHE A 461 -5.80 33.27 -14.95
N PRO A 462 -5.35 32.01 -14.76
CA PRO A 462 -6.28 30.92 -14.54
C PRO A 462 -7.26 31.36 -13.44
N THR A 463 -8.54 31.23 -13.72
CA THR A 463 -9.54 31.36 -12.66
C THR A 463 -9.47 30.08 -11.85
N LEU A 464 -9.32 30.21 -10.53
CA LEU A 464 -9.59 29.10 -9.65
C LEU A 464 -11.11 29.10 -9.47
N ASP A 465 -11.78 28.38 -10.35
CA ASP A 465 -13.23 28.31 -10.34
C ASP A 465 -13.70 27.51 -9.13
N TYR A 466 -14.86 27.88 -8.62
CA TYR A 466 -15.56 27.14 -7.58
C TYR A 466 -15.69 25.66 -7.95
N GLY A 467 -15.40 24.75 -7.00
CA GLY A 467 -15.56 23.31 -7.21
C GLY A 467 -14.42 22.66 -7.98
N THR A 468 -13.30 23.37 -8.20
CA THR A 468 -12.16 22.81 -8.94
C THR A 468 -11.00 22.48 -8.00
N ILE A 469 -10.50 21.24 -8.09
CA ILE A 469 -9.16 20.85 -7.63
C ILE A 469 -8.19 21.01 -8.78
N THR A 470 -7.06 21.66 -8.51
CA THR A 470 -5.94 21.77 -9.44
C THR A 470 -4.66 21.21 -8.83
N ASP A 471 -4.08 20.22 -9.51
CA ASP A 471 -2.77 19.68 -9.20
C ASP A 471 -1.66 20.50 -9.84
N LEU A 472 -0.62 20.77 -9.07
CA LEU A 472 0.49 21.64 -9.42
C LEU A 472 1.83 21.00 -9.12
N SER A 473 2.79 21.27 -9.98
CA SER A 473 4.21 21.11 -9.71
C SER A 473 4.88 22.44 -9.98
N LEU A 474 5.54 23.00 -8.98
CA LEU A 474 6.32 24.24 -9.08
C LEU A 474 7.80 23.90 -8.90
N SER A 475 8.58 24.19 -9.92
CA SER A 475 10.04 24.15 -9.85
C SER A 475 10.56 25.38 -9.09
N THR A 476 11.85 25.40 -8.77
CA THR A 476 12.50 26.52 -8.05
C THR A 476 12.24 27.87 -8.73
N GLU A 477 11.87 28.89 -7.94
CA GLU A 477 11.54 30.26 -8.39
C GLU A 477 10.33 30.38 -9.32
N GLU A 478 9.59 29.30 -9.57
CA GLU A 478 8.29 29.39 -10.23
C GLU A 478 7.23 29.89 -9.26
N PHE A 479 6.26 30.59 -9.81
CA PHE A 479 5.06 30.97 -9.08
C PHE A 479 3.82 30.85 -9.95
N MET A 480 2.66 30.83 -9.33
CA MET A 480 1.38 30.75 -10.00
C MET A 480 0.47 31.81 -9.44
N ILE A 481 -0.30 32.45 -10.31
CA ILE A 481 -1.33 33.40 -9.89
C ILE A 481 -2.66 32.84 -10.33
N TYR A 482 -3.55 32.59 -9.38
CA TYR A 482 -4.95 32.30 -9.64
C TYR A 482 -5.78 33.55 -9.37
N LEU A 483 -6.69 33.86 -10.29
CA LEU A 483 -7.76 34.81 -10.02
C LEU A 483 -8.89 34.06 -9.31
N ILE A 484 -9.30 34.54 -8.15
CA ILE A 484 -10.52 34.06 -7.48
C ILE A 484 -11.65 34.96 -8.00
N ASN A 485 -12.56 34.39 -8.78
CA ASN A 485 -13.61 35.16 -9.45
C ASN A 485 -14.89 35.18 -8.60
N GLU A 486 -15.54 36.36 -8.50
CA GLU A 486 -16.77 36.69 -7.76
C GLU A 486 -17.53 35.48 -7.17
N THR A 487 -17.42 35.31 -5.86
CA THR A 487 -18.12 34.26 -5.12
C THR A 487 -19.34 34.83 -4.39
N ILE A 488 -20.52 34.27 -4.67
CA ILE A 488 -21.83 34.75 -4.17
C ILE A 488 -22.16 34.20 -2.76
N SER A 489 -21.20 33.56 -2.08
CA SER A 489 -21.43 32.87 -0.80
C SER A 489 -20.79 33.61 0.37
N ASP A 490 -21.39 33.43 1.55
CA ASP A 490 -20.95 34.11 2.77
C ASP A 490 -19.55 33.66 3.24
N GLU A 491 -19.10 32.43 2.95
CA GLU A 491 -17.79 31.88 3.35
C GLU A 491 -17.16 30.89 2.35
N ILE A 492 -15.98 31.24 1.82
CA ILE A 492 -15.20 30.38 0.90
C ILE A 492 -13.89 29.96 1.54
N LEU A 493 -13.51 28.73 1.28
CA LEU A 493 -12.26 28.14 1.69
C LEU A 493 -11.30 28.00 0.51
N LEU A 494 -10.08 28.49 0.69
CA LEU A 494 -8.93 28.14 -0.15
C LEU A 494 -8.06 27.16 0.62
N GLY A 495 -7.91 25.94 0.11
CA GLY A 495 -6.98 24.95 0.67
C GLY A 495 -5.82 24.64 -0.28
N ILE A 496 -4.63 24.51 0.30
CA ILE A 496 -3.39 24.18 -0.42
C ILE A 496 -2.67 23.08 0.34
N LYS A 497 -2.59 21.87 -0.24
CA LYS A 497 -1.77 20.75 0.27
C LYS A 497 -0.48 20.67 -0.53
N SER A 498 0.69 20.72 0.10
CA SER A 498 1.99 20.71 -0.59
C SER A 498 2.92 19.61 -0.08
N THR A 499 3.55 18.87 -1.00
CA THR A 499 4.73 18.06 -0.71
C THR A 499 5.98 18.87 -1.08
N GLY A 500 6.40 19.75 -0.18
CA GLY A 500 7.54 20.65 -0.38
C GLY A 500 7.30 22.03 0.23
N ILE A 501 8.32 22.89 0.14
CA ILE A 501 8.20 24.26 0.64
C ILE A 501 7.50 25.12 -0.42
N LEU A 502 6.39 25.75 -0.04
CA LEU A 502 5.66 26.71 -0.87
C LEU A 502 5.32 27.95 -0.05
N GLU A 503 5.51 29.12 -0.62
CA GLU A 503 5.01 30.38 -0.08
C GLU A 503 3.72 30.72 -0.81
N PHE A 504 2.73 31.25 -0.11
CA PHE A 504 1.60 31.86 -0.79
C PHE A 504 1.21 33.20 -0.17
N LYS A 505 0.64 34.05 -1.01
CA LYS A 505 0.19 35.40 -0.67
C LYS A 505 -1.18 35.64 -1.28
N LEU A 506 -2.00 36.38 -0.55
CA LEU A 506 -3.35 36.69 -0.97
C LEU A 506 -3.56 38.20 -1.08
N PHE A 507 -4.10 38.63 -2.20
CA PHE A 507 -4.32 40.02 -2.55
C PHE A 507 -5.78 40.25 -2.90
N ASP A 508 -6.32 41.37 -2.41
CA ASP A 508 -7.60 41.92 -2.86
C ASP A 508 -7.48 42.50 -4.29
N ILE A 509 -8.58 42.67 -5.01
CA ILE A 509 -8.63 43.28 -6.35
C ILE A 509 -8.04 44.71 -6.36
N ASP A 510 -8.20 45.45 -5.27
CA ASP A 510 -7.56 46.77 -5.06
C ASP A 510 -6.05 46.68 -4.75
N SER A 511 -5.49 45.47 -4.78
CA SER A 511 -4.09 45.13 -4.53
C SER A 511 -3.59 45.45 -3.11
N SER A 512 -4.51 45.61 -2.15
CA SER A 512 -4.16 45.53 -0.73
C SER A 512 -3.83 44.09 -0.37
N LEU A 513 -2.66 43.90 0.25
CA LEU A 513 -2.25 42.62 0.81
C LEU A 513 -3.16 42.29 2.00
N LEU A 514 -3.93 41.21 1.89
CA LEU A 514 -4.85 40.77 2.94
C LEU A 514 -4.20 39.80 3.91
N LEU A 515 -3.28 38.96 3.41
CA LEU A 515 -2.52 38.01 4.21
C LEU A 515 -1.04 38.06 3.82
N ASP A 516 -0.18 38.45 4.76
CA ASP A 516 1.26 38.62 4.53
C ASP A 516 2.02 37.31 4.85
N ASN A 517 2.54 36.67 3.80
CA ASN A 517 3.47 35.52 3.80
C ASN A 517 3.11 34.37 4.75
N ALA A 518 2.17 33.52 4.33
CA ALA A 518 2.08 32.17 4.87
C ALA A 518 3.05 31.26 4.12
N SER A 519 3.99 30.65 4.86
CA SER A 519 4.95 29.69 4.31
C SER A 519 4.58 28.27 4.74
N LEU A 520 4.43 27.38 3.75
CA LEU A 520 4.37 25.94 3.89
C LEU A 520 5.82 25.47 4.02
N THR A 521 6.30 25.17 5.24
CA THR A 521 7.74 24.95 5.51
C THR A 521 8.14 23.48 5.71
N SER A 522 7.18 22.55 5.74
CA SER A 522 7.41 21.11 5.90
C SER A 522 6.82 20.28 4.75
N GLN A 523 7.37 19.07 4.55
CA GLN A 523 6.74 18.05 3.70
C GLN A 523 5.31 17.79 4.20
N SER A 524 4.33 17.82 3.29
CA SER A 524 2.89 17.62 3.58
C SER A 524 2.26 18.71 4.44
N SER A 525 2.61 19.97 4.19
CA SER A 525 1.94 21.08 4.87
C SER A 525 0.66 21.45 4.14
N PHE A 526 -0.40 21.69 4.93
CA PHE A 526 -1.66 22.21 4.45
C PHE A 526 -1.87 23.62 5.00
N HIS A 527 -2.30 24.54 4.14
CA HIS A 527 -2.73 25.86 4.57
C HIS A 527 -4.11 26.15 4.04
N CYS A 528 -4.85 26.91 4.86
CA CYS A 528 -6.22 27.22 4.59
C CYS A 528 -6.54 28.69 4.86
N VAL A 529 -7.27 29.35 3.96
CA VAL A 529 -7.76 30.71 4.16
C VAL A 529 -9.27 30.74 3.99
N VAL A 530 -9.96 31.36 4.94
CA VAL A 530 -11.42 31.59 4.88
C VAL A 530 -11.65 33.04 4.49
N PHE A 531 -12.47 33.26 3.47
CA PHE A 531 -12.95 34.58 3.06
C PHE A 531 -14.37 34.80 3.60
N HIS A 532 -14.69 36.03 4.04
CA HIS A 532 -16.05 36.43 4.39
C HIS A 532 -16.50 37.52 3.42
N GLU A 533 -17.71 37.38 2.85
CA GLU A 533 -18.31 38.29 1.84
C GLU A 533 -17.61 38.26 0.45
N ASP A 534 -18.17 38.96 -0.55
CA ASP A 534 -17.78 38.99 -1.99
C ASP A 534 -16.27 39.27 -2.20
N PHE A 535 -15.42 38.27 -2.00
CA PHE A 535 -13.98 38.39 -2.19
C PHE A 535 -13.65 38.31 -3.67
N ASP A 536 -13.09 39.40 -4.19
CA ASP A 536 -12.51 39.47 -5.52
C ASP A 536 -11.01 39.73 -5.36
N GLY A 537 -10.18 38.85 -5.90
CA GLY A 537 -8.75 38.93 -5.66
C GLY A 537 -7.94 37.84 -6.32
N TYR A 538 -6.68 37.71 -5.92
CA TYR A 538 -5.77 36.74 -6.50
C TYR A 538 -4.87 36.08 -5.46
N ILE A 539 -4.58 34.80 -5.70
CA ILE A 539 -3.64 34.00 -4.92
C ILE A 539 -2.34 33.93 -5.69
N LEU A 540 -1.23 34.31 -5.06
CA LEU A 540 0.12 34.09 -5.55
C LEU A 540 0.71 32.91 -4.80
N LEU A 541 1.08 31.83 -5.50
CA LEU A 541 1.78 30.67 -4.96
C LEU A 541 3.20 30.69 -5.51
N GLN A 542 4.22 30.57 -4.68
CA GLN A 542 5.61 30.63 -5.08
C GLN A 542 6.37 29.46 -4.48
N ASN A 543 7.28 28.85 -5.23
CA ASN A 543 8.24 27.93 -4.65
C ASN A 543 9.56 28.65 -4.34
N PRO A 544 9.84 29.00 -3.06
CA PRO A 544 11.11 29.63 -2.69
C PRO A 544 12.27 28.63 -2.56
N SER A 545 12.00 27.33 -2.66
CA SER A 545 12.96 26.24 -2.43
C SER A 545 13.85 25.96 -3.63
N GLU A 546 15.06 25.48 -3.35
CA GLU A 546 15.97 24.90 -4.36
C GLU A 546 15.48 23.53 -4.91
N PHE A 547 14.38 23.00 -4.37
CA PHE A 547 13.77 21.74 -4.78
C PHE A 547 12.37 21.97 -5.37
N SER A 548 11.97 21.12 -6.33
CA SER A 548 10.59 21.10 -6.84
C SER A 548 9.60 20.76 -5.72
N SER A 549 8.48 21.48 -5.69
CA SER A 549 7.37 21.24 -4.77
C SER A 549 6.13 20.90 -5.60
N THR A 550 5.40 19.86 -5.22
CA THR A 550 4.06 19.58 -5.79
C THR A 550 3.00 20.03 -4.80
N ALA A 551 1.89 20.58 -5.30
CA ALA A 551 0.77 20.96 -4.47
C ALA A 551 -0.56 20.70 -5.14
N ARG A 552 -1.56 20.39 -4.32
CA ARG A 552 -2.96 20.30 -4.71
C ARG A 552 -3.69 21.50 -4.12
N ILE A 553 -4.40 22.24 -4.97
CA ILE A 553 -5.09 23.48 -4.61
C ILE A 553 -6.57 23.34 -4.91
N PHE A 554 -7.40 23.88 -4.03
CA PHE A 554 -8.83 23.92 -4.24
C PHE A 554 -9.48 25.16 -3.65
N LEU A 555 -10.57 25.58 -4.28
CA LEU A 555 -11.44 26.65 -3.82
C LEU A 555 -12.87 26.13 -3.72
N GLN A 556 -13.43 26.17 -2.53
CA GLN A 556 -14.70 25.52 -2.24
C GLN A 556 -15.46 26.28 -1.15
N GLU A 557 -16.78 26.41 -1.29
CA GLU A 557 -17.64 26.98 -0.23
C GLU A 557 -17.71 26.01 0.94
N VAL A 558 -17.97 26.58 2.12
CA VAL A 558 -18.36 25.77 3.27
C VAL A 558 -19.66 25.04 2.95
N SER A 559 -19.56 23.77 2.55
CA SER A 559 -20.69 22.91 2.16
C SER A 559 -21.78 22.87 3.22
N SER A 560 -21.39 22.89 4.51
CA SER A 560 -22.34 22.94 5.62
C SER A 560 -21.78 23.65 6.86
N VAL A 561 -22.62 24.48 7.49
CA VAL A 561 -22.35 25.06 8.81
C VAL A 561 -22.99 24.19 9.89
N VAL A 562 -22.14 23.60 10.73
CA VAL A 562 -22.52 22.70 11.81
C VAL A 562 -22.53 23.47 13.13
N ASP A 563 -23.73 23.73 13.65
CA ASP A 563 -23.89 24.26 15.01
C ASP A 563 -24.03 23.08 15.99
N LEU A 564 -23.03 22.86 16.83
CA LEU A 564 -23.05 21.79 17.83
C LEU A 564 -23.57 22.25 19.21
N SER A 565 -24.13 23.46 19.34
CA SER A 565 -24.60 23.97 20.63
C SER A 565 -25.67 23.10 21.31
N SER A 566 -26.55 22.47 20.52
CA SER A 566 -27.68 21.64 20.99
C SER A 566 -27.41 20.14 21.02
N ASP A 567 -26.53 19.64 20.16
CA ASP A 567 -26.38 18.21 19.87
C ASP A 567 -24.91 17.80 20.02
N ASN A 568 -24.66 16.59 20.53
CA ASN A 568 -23.29 16.12 20.76
C ASN A 568 -22.59 15.67 19.47
N GLU A 569 -23.36 15.36 18.42
CA GLU A 569 -22.89 14.89 17.12
C GLU A 569 -23.95 15.19 16.05
N LYS A 570 -23.52 15.44 14.82
CA LYS A 570 -24.38 15.62 13.64
C LYS A 570 -23.79 14.89 12.46
N SER A 571 -24.63 14.14 11.75
CA SER A 571 -24.26 13.37 10.57
C SER A 571 -24.96 13.93 9.32
N PHE A 572 -24.23 13.93 8.21
CA PHE A 572 -24.64 14.52 6.94
C PHE A 572 -24.39 13.50 5.83
N PRO A 573 -25.44 13.00 5.15
CA PRO A 573 -25.23 12.24 3.92
C PRO A 573 -24.79 13.23 2.82
N GLU A 574 -23.65 12.96 2.22
CA GLU A 574 -23.05 13.73 1.13
C GLU A 574 -22.72 12.80 -0.04
N ILE A 575 -22.48 13.41 -1.20
CA ILE A 575 -21.88 12.74 -2.34
C ILE A 575 -20.51 13.40 -2.54
N ILE A 576 -19.44 12.68 -2.25
CA ILE A 576 -18.07 13.11 -2.50
C ILE A 576 -17.80 12.94 -3.99
N GLU A 577 -17.70 14.05 -4.70
CA GLU A 577 -17.31 14.03 -6.11
C GLU A 577 -15.79 14.04 -6.24
N TYR A 578 -15.26 13.30 -7.23
CA TYR A 578 -13.84 13.35 -7.56
C TYR A 578 -13.42 14.79 -7.84
N ASN A 579 -12.32 15.23 -7.24
CA ASN A 579 -11.81 16.59 -7.34
C ASN A 579 -12.72 17.70 -6.76
N VAL A 580 -13.71 17.35 -5.92
CA VAL A 580 -14.51 18.31 -5.15
C VAL A 580 -14.28 18.12 -3.65
N PRO A 581 -13.56 19.04 -2.99
CA PRO A 581 -13.43 19.05 -1.53
C PRO A 581 -14.79 19.17 -0.86
N ILE A 582 -14.98 18.50 0.27
CA ILE A 582 -16.11 18.79 1.16
C ILE A 582 -15.60 19.52 2.40
N ILE A 583 -16.21 20.64 2.71
CA ILE A 583 -15.81 21.49 3.83
C ILE A 583 -16.98 21.71 4.78
N TYR A 584 -16.72 21.54 6.07
CA TYR A 584 -17.64 21.86 7.15
C TYR A 584 -17.06 22.94 8.02
N LYS A 585 -17.90 23.90 8.40
CA LYS A 585 -17.57 24.89 9.42
C LYS A 585 -18.32 24.55 10.70
N VAL A 586 -17.59 24.33 11.77
CA VAL A 586 -18.17 24.05 13.08
C VAL A 586 -18.18 25.32 13.92
N THR A 587 -19.36 25.68 14.41
CA THR A 587 -19.59 26.89 15.21
C THR A 587 -20.16 26.54 16.59
N ASN A 588 -20.11 27.53 17.49
CA ASN A 588 -20.63 27.44 18.86
C ASN A 588 -20.05 26.27 19.66
N LEU A 589 -18.72 26.10 19.59
CA LEU A 589 -18.01 25.08 20.36
C LEU A 589 -18.25 25.24 21.86
N ARG A 590 -18.70 24.16 22.50
CA ARG A 590 -18.88 24.09 23.96
C ARG A 590 -17.53 24.27 24.65
N LEU A 591 -17.49 25.16 25.65
CA LEU A 591 -16.26 25.55 26.35
C LEU A 591 -15.75 24.51 27.35
N ASP A 592 -16.57 23.50 27.64
CA ASP A 592 -16.33 22.45 28.63
C ASP A 592 -15.86 21.13 28.02
N GLU A 593 -15.78 21.03 26.69
CA GLU A 593 -15.24 19.88 25.96
C GLU A 593 -13.97 20.30 25.21
N ASP A 594 -12.89 19.55 25.38
CA ASP A 594 -11.57 19.90 24.81
C ASP A 594 -11.35 19.31 23.39
N TRP A 595 -12.25 18.45 22.92
CA TRP A 595 -12.07 17.64 21.69
C TRP A 595 -13.25 17.78 20.73
N ILE A 596 -12.91 17.89 19.45
CA ILE A 596 -13.85 17.80 18.33
C ILE A 596 -13.34 16.74 17.36
N HIS A 597 -14.25 15.98 16.77
CA HIS A 597 -13.92 14.97 15.78
C HIS A 597 -14.76 15.14 14.51
N LEU A 598 -14.19 14.66 13.41
CA LEU A 598 -14.83 14.46 12.13
C LEU A 598 -14.60 12.99 11.75
N SER A 599 -15.68 12.29 11.43
CA SER A 599 -15.62 11.01 10.74
C SER A 599 -16.27 11.12 9.36
N VAL A 600 -15.73 10.38 8.41
CA VAL A 600 -16.23 10.24 7.06
C VAL A 600 -16.41 8.76 6.79
N GLU A 601 -17.65 8.39 6.52
CA GLU A 601 -18.10 7.03 6.24
C GLU A 601 -18.54 7.00 4.77
N ALA A 602 -17.60 6.81 3.85
CA ALA A 602 -17.87 6.63 2.43
C ALA A 602 -18.38 5.22 2.15
N GLU A 603 -19.20 5.01 1.12
CA GLU A 603 -19.62 3.64 0.81
C GLU A 603 -18.46 2.84 0.17
N ASN A 604 -17.53 3.41 -0.62
CA ASN A 604 -16.66 2.59 -1.49
C ASN A 604 -15.18 3.01 -1.71
N GLU A 605 -14.63 4.07 -1.10
CA GLU A 605 -13.33 4.65 -1.55
C GLU A 605 -12.47 5.28 -0.43
N PHE A 606 -12.12 4.51 0.61
CA PHE A 606 -11.52 5.08 1.84
C PHE A 606 -10.03 5.41 1.77
N GLN A 607 -9.28 4.76 0.87
CA GLN A 607 -7.82 4.97 0.78
C GLN A 607 -7.45 6.34 0.20
N PHE A 608 -8.45 7.14 -0.16
CA PHE A 608 -8.28 8.30 -0.99
C PHE A 608 -8.80 9.58 -0.35
N LEU A 609 -8.95 9.67 0.98
CA LEU A 609 -9.39 10.91 1.63
C LEU A 609 -8.32 11.50 2.55
N ASP A 610 -7.94 12.76 2.31
CA ASP A 610 -7.26 13.57 3.32
C ASP A 610 -8.30 14.26 4.19
N LEU A 611 -8.27 13.99 5.49
CA LEU A 611 -9.02 14.72 6.48
C LEU A 611 -8.14 15.78 7.11
N LEU A 612 -8.65 17.00 7.11
CA LEU A 612 -7.91 18.16 7.60
C LEU A 612 -8.78 18.92 8.57
N CYS A 613 -8.21 19.21 9.73
CA CYS A 613 -8.86 20.03 10.75
C CYS A 613 -8.01 21.27 10.99
N PHE A 614 -8.62 22.45 10.90
CA PHE A 614 -7.89 23.71 11.01
C PHE A 614 -8.75 24.84 11.60
N ASN A 615 -8.08 25.90 12.08
CA ASN A 615 -8.71 27.09 12.65
C ASN A 615 -7.97 28.35 12.20
N SER A 616 -8.71 29.34 11.68
CA SER A 616 -8.22 30.70 11.38
C SER A 616 -6.82 30.75 10.73
N GLY A 617 -6.53 29.82 9.80
CA GLY A 617 -5.25 29.73 9.10
C GLY A 617 -4.17 28.82 9.72
N THR A 618 -4.49 28.04 10.75
CA THR A 618 -3.58 27.07 11.38
C THR A 618 -4.12 25.66 11.23
N LEU A 619 -3.36 24.76 10.58
CA LEU A 619 -3.63 23.32 10.59
C LEU A 619 -3.48 22.80 12.02
N LEU A 620 -4.56 22.24 12.54
CA LEU A 620 -4.59 21.66 13.88
C LEU A 620 -4.21 20.18 13.83
N ASP A 621 -4.71 19.44 12.83
CA ASP A 621 -4.36 18.05 12.59
C ASP A 621 -4.58 17.64 11.13
N TYR A 622 -3.93 16.55 10.71
CA TYR A 622 -4.05 15.95 9.38
C TYR A 622 -3.95 14.43 9.48
N LYS A 623 -4.90 13.74 8.86
CA LYS A 623 -4.90 12.28 8.73
C LYS A 623 -5.30 11.87 7.31
N ILE A 624 -4.74 10.74 6.88
CA ILE A 624 -5.07 10.09 5.59
C ILE A 624 -5.98 8.90 5.91
N PHE A 625 -7.15 9.13 6.52
CA PHE A 625 -8.03 8.05 7.01
C PHE A 625 -9.45 8.58 7.25
N THR A 626 -10.37 7.70 7.65
CA THR A 626 -11.81 7.97 7.87
C THR A 626 -12.15 8.84 9.09
N VAL A 627 -11.26 8.99 10.07
CA VAL A 627 -11.54 9.78 11.28
C VAL A 627 -10.37 10.70 11.65
N ILE A 628 -10.69 11.93 12.02
CA ILE A 628 -9.75 12.89 12.59
C ILE A 628 -10.32 13.49 13.88
N SER A 629 -9.54 13.46 14.96
CA SER A 629 -9.90 13.94 16.29
C SER A 629 -8.88 14.98 16.74
N VAL A 630 -9.34 16.16 17.13
CA VAL A 630 -8.46 17.30 17.41
C VAL A 630 -8.81 17.95 18.73
N GLU A 631 -7.79 18.15 19.56
CA GLU A 631 -7.86 18.96 20.78
C GLU A 631 -7.78 20.45 20.42
N PHE A 632 -8.67 21.28 20.96
CA PHE A 632 -8.70 22.72 20.63
C PHE A 632 -8.84 23.60 21.87
N GLU A 633 -8.07 24.69 21.94
CA GLU A 633 -8.15 25.67 23.04
C GLU A 633 -9.21 26.77 22.75
N SER A 634 -10.47 26.51 23.14
CA SER A 634 -11.57 27.48 23.34
C SER A 634 -12.09 28.36 22.16
N THR A 635 -13.42 28.52 22.11
CA THR A 635 -14.31 29.46 21.34
C THR A 635 -14.09 29.71 19.85
N SER A 636 -13.05 29.15 19.26
CA SER A 636 -12.68 29.45 17.88
C SER A 636 -13.42 28.54 16.90
N THR A 637 -13.79 29.11 15.76
CA THR A 637 -14.40 28.35 14.66
C THR A 637 -13.39 27.31 14.15
N VAL A 638 -13.83 26.06 14.07
CA VAL A 638 -13.03 24.97 13.48
C VAL A 638 -13.62 24.62 12.13
N TYR A 639 -12.76 24.28 11.20
CA TYR A 639 -13.14 23.82 9.87
C TYR A 639 -12.59 22.42 9.65
N PHE A 640 -13.40 21.59 9.03
CA PHE A 640 -13.02 20.28 8.55
C PHE A 640 -13.05 20.30 7.03
N ALA A 641 -11.98 19.81 6.39
CA ALA A 641 -11.94 19.60 4.95
C ALA A 641 -11.65 18.12 4.65
N ILE A 642 -12.32 17.60 3.64
CA ILE A 642 -12.24 16.23 3.15
C ILE A 642 -11.78 16.33 1.70
N LEU A 643 -10.60 15.81 1.38
CA LEU A 643 -10.03 15.89 0.03
C LEU A 643 -9.84 14.52 -0.60
N PRO A 644 -10.43 14.26 -1.77
CA PRO A 644 -10.07 13.13 -2.60
C PRO A 644 -8.60 13.19 -3.03
N THR A 645 -7.83 12.12 -2.80
CA THR A 645 -6.37 12.06 -3.00
C THR A 645 -5.98 11.32 -4.28
N ASP A 646 -6.83 10.43 -4.80
CA ASP A 646 -6.51 9.57 -5.95
C ASP A 646 -7.29 9.92 -7.21
N SER A 647 -6.56 10.05 -8.31
CA SER A 647 -7.08 10.34 -9.64
C SER A 647 -7.72 9.19 -10.40
N ARG A 648 -7.68 7.97 -9.84
CA ARG A 648 -8.29 6.77 -10.42
C ARG A 648 -9.81 6.71 -10.18
N ILE A 649 -10.30 7.45 -9.18
CA ILE A 649 -11.72 7.64 -8.90
C ILE A 649 -12.35 8.39 -10.08
N ALA A 650 -13.01 7.68 -10.98
CA ALA A 650 -13.61 8.27 -12.17
C ALA A 650 -15.04 8.80 -11.94
N SER A 651 -15.65 8.50 -10.79
CA SER A 651 -17.04 8.81 -10.44
C SER A 651 -17.20 9.33 -9.01
N SER A 652 -18.27 10.08 -8.76
CA SER A 652 -18.62 10.51 -7.40
C SER A 652 -19.18 9.36 -6.56
N PHE A 653 -18.94 9.38 -5.25
CA PHE A 653 -19.38 8.34 -4.32
C PHE A 653 -20.13 8.93 -3.12
N PRO A 654 -21.18 8.25 -2.60
CA PRO A 654 -21.87 8.69 -1.40
C PRO A 654 -21.00 8.50 -0.15
N ALA A 655 -21.12 9.42 0.81
CA ALA A 655 -20.48 9.32 2.12
C ALA A 655 -21.32 9.99 3.21
N THR A 656 -21.36 9.40 4.40
CA THR A 656 -21.92 10.02 5.60
C THR A 656 -20.81 10.68 6.40
N ILE A 657 -20.92 11.98 6.61
CA ILE A 657 -19.91 12.76 7.34
C ILE A 657 -20.49 13.12 8.70
N SER A 658 -19.84 12.70 9.77
CA SER A 658 -20.27 12.98 11.14
C SER A 658 -19.29 13.88 11.86
N ILE A 659 -19.82 14.88 12.56
CA ILE A 659 -19.05 15.88 13.30
C ILE A 659 -19.62 15.97 14.71
N GLY A 660 -18.79 15.80 15.72
CA GLY A 660 -19.23 15.77 17.12
C GLY A 660 -18.16 16.18 18.13
N TYR A 661 -18.57 16.23 19.39
CA TYR A 661 -17.69 16.48 20.54
C TYR A 661 -17.20 15.20 21.19
N GLY A 662 -16.08 15.35 21.89
CA GLY A 662 -15.46 14.28 22.64
C GLY A 662 -14.31 13.67 21.86
N TYR A 663 -13.41 13.07 22.62
CA TYR A 663 -12.37 12.24 22.06
C TYR A 663 -13.07 11.01 21.48
N LEU A 664 -13.15 10.91 20.15
CA LEU A 664 -13.23 9.58 19.56
C LEU A 664 -11.88 8.98 19.86
N ASP A 665 -11.86 8.07 20.81
CA ASP A 665 -10.71 7.20 20.95
C ASP A 665 -10.51 6.60 19.57
N ASP A 666 -9.34 6.82 18.98
CA ASP A 666 -8.98 6.03 17.80
C ASP A 666 -9.16 4.56 18.22
N GLU A 667 -8.86 4.17 19.48
CA GLU A 667 -9.21 2.85 20.04
C GLU A 667 -10.72 2.61 20.33
N GLU A 668 -11.67 3.41 19.87
CA GLU A 668 -13.12 3.13 19.97
C GLU A 668 -13.75 3.02 18.58
N TYR A 669 -13.27 3.82 17.61
CA TYR A 669 -13.45 3.53 16.18
C TYR A 669 -12.59 2.34 15.71
N TRP A 670 -11.50 2.06 16.43
CA TRP A 670 -10.67 0.85 16.39
C TRP A 670 -10.85 0.00 17.68
N GLY A 671 -12.05 -0.03 18.28
CA GLY A 671 -12.22 -0.42 19.69
C GLY A 671 -12.52 -1.84 20.15
N PRO A 672 -12.67 -2.03 21.49
CA PRO A 672 -11.62 -2.62 22.34
C PRO A 672 -11.86 -4.11 22.66
N ASN A 673 -11.94 -4.96 21.65
CA ASN A 673 -11.88 -6.42 21.85
C ASN A 673 -10.62 -7.09 21.28
N VAL A 674 -9.67 -6.32 20.74
CA VAL A 674 -8.28 -6.80 20.61
C VAL A 674 -7.59 -6.64 21.96
N ALA A 675 -7.69 -7.66 22.81
CA ALA A 675 -6.88 -7.77 24.00
C ALA A 675 -5.41 -7.98 23.59
N ILE A 676 -4.65 -6.89 23.45
CA ILE A 676 -3.19 -6.99 23.45
C ILE A 676 -2.78 -7.32 24.89
N PRO A 677 -2.12 -8.47 25.19
CA PRO A 677 -1.66 -8.78 26.53
C PRO A 677 -0.41 -7.97 26.86
N GLY A 678 -0.59 -6.66 27.01
CA GLY A 678 0.40 -5.72 27.53
C GLY A 678 0.31 -5.67 29.04
N TYR A 679 1.11 -6.49 29.71
CA TYR A 679 1.25 -6.41 31.15
C TYR A 679 1.71 -5.02 31.61
N ASP A 680 0.98 -4.44 32.55
CA ASP A 680 1.45 -3.31 33.35
C ASP A 680 2.81 -3.66 33.98
N ILE A 681 3.83 -2.83 33.74
CA ILE A 681 5.21 -3.09 34.18
C ILE A 681 5.28 -3.24 35.71
N PHE A 682 4.34 -2.64 36.45
CA PHE A 682 4.20 -2.80 37.89
C PHE A 682 3.59 -4.15 38.28
N MET A 683 2.75 -4.74 37.42
CA MET A 683 2.18 -6.07 37.60
C MET A 683 3.18 -7.18 37.27
N ILE A 684 4.02 -7.02 36.22
CA ILE A 684 5.17 -7.91 35.97
C ILE A 684 6.17 -7.85 37.12
N LEU A 685 6.53 -6.64 37.59
CA LEU A 685 7.43 -6.48 38.74
C LEU A 685 6.83 -7.07 40.03
N GLY A 686 5.51 -6.99 40.20
CA GLY A 686 4.77 -7.63 41.29
C GLY A 686 4.80 -9.15 41.21
N ILE A 687 4.52 -9.74 40.04
CA ILE A 687 4.57 -11.18 39.79
C ILE A 687 6.01 -11.70 39.91
N LEU A 688 7.02 -10.93 39.48
CA LEU A 688 8.43 -11.25 39.68
C LEU A 688 8.82 -11.21 41.16
N ALA A 689 8.39 -10.19 41.92
CA ALA A 689 8.68 -10.08 43.35
C ALA A 689 8.04 -11.23 44.15
N ILE A 690 6.83 -11.64 43.77
CA ILE A 690 6.13 -12.79 44.36
C ILE A 690 6.85 -14.09 43.98
N SER A 691 7.25 -14.26 42.72
CA SER A 691 7.94 -15.45 42.22
C SER A 691 9.32 -15.63 42.85
N VAL A 692 10.09 -14.54 42.99
CA VAL A 692 11.39 -14.52 43.70
C VAL A 692 11.19 -14.76 45.20
N GLY A 693 10.14 -14.21 45.81
CA GLY A 693 9.79 -14.47 47.23
C GLY A 693 9.41 -15.92 47.51
N VAL A 694 8.65 -16.55 46.60
CA VAL A 694 8.27 -17.97 46.69
C VAL A 694 9.47 -18.88 46.45
N MET A 695 10.37 -18.53 45.50
CA MET A 695 11.62 -19.26 45.27
C MET A 695 12.58 -19.17 46.46
N TYR A 696 12.72 -17.99 47.06
CA TYR A 696 13.55 -17.77 48.25
C TYR A 696 13.03 -18.56 49.47
N ARG A 697 11.70 -18.64 49.66
CA ARG A 697 11.09 -19.51 50.69
C ARG A 697 11.33 -21.00 50.43
N LYS A 698 11.24 -21.47 49.18
CA LYS A 698 11.54 -22.87 48.82
C LYS A 698 13.01 -23.23 49.01
N LEU A 699 13.95 -22.33 48.66
CA LEU A 699 15.39 -22.52 48.88
C LEU A 699 15.77 -22.49 50.38
N LYS A 700 15.09 -21.68 51.20
CA LYS A 700 15.29 -21.65 52.65
C LYS A 700 14.69 -22.86 53.37
N SER A 701 13.68 -23.53 52.79
CA SER A 701 13.09 -24.77 53.34
C SER A 701 13.85 -26.05 53.00
N LYS A 702 14.87 -25.96 52.13
CA LYS A 702 15.74 -27.08 51.71
C LYS A 702 17.19 -26.97 52.21
N LYS A 703 17.45 -26.00 53.09
CA LYS A 703 18.57 -25.99 54.05
C LYS A 703 18.00 -26.31 55.43
#